data_AF-A0A6J4LSD4-F1
#
_entry.id   AF-A0A6J4LSD4-F1
#
_cell.length_a   1.000
_cell.length_b   1.000
_cell.length_c   1.000
_cell.angle_alpha   90.00
_cell.angle_beta   90.00
_cell.angle_gamma   90.00
#
_symmetry.space_group_name_H-M   'P 1'
#
loop_
_entity.id
_entity.type
_entity.pdbx_description
1 polymer ?
#
loop_
_entity_poly.entity_id
_entity_poly.type
_entity_poly.pdbx_seq_one_letter_code
_entity_poly.pdbx_strand_id
1 'polypeptide(L)'
;LTRAMTSTPIASYAFRNVGGLRFESVAPAWGLGTPAFSSGAAYGDLDGDGAPELVVNHVDRVASVYRNNARALSRNHFVQLRTEGAGKNRFAVGARVTVHAGDLHATQEVAPTRGFQSSVDYTLSFGLGARGGVDSVSVAWPDGRSSVVRDVAVDRRHTVRQADAATPAGAGGDSAAAGRAILADVTARAGIEFVHRENDFVDFDRERLLPKLLSTEGPALAVADVNDDGRDDVFIGGAKGQPGQLLVQDAAGRFVAGNPGLFERSADAEDVGAIFFDANGDRRPDLYVVSGGSEYSDLAPALQDRLYLNDGGGRFHHAADALPPESASGSRVAAGDVDGDGDADLFVGARVVPWRYGADPRSALLRNDGRGRFTDVTAQLAPELERVGMVTDAVWRDVDGDRRVDLVVVGEWMPITLFRNGGGGRLARADVPGLAQSGGWWNRIVAGDFTGDGRVDFVVGNLGLNARLRATPAEPATMHVKDFDRNGSVEQIIAYHNDGASYPLALRDDLVKALPFLKARYPGYARYARQRVTDVFRPDELAGAAVKSVHTFETSLARNNGDGSFTLVPLPREAQVAPVHAILATDADGDGHTDLLLAGNFDGVKPELGRMSAGRGLLLRGDPSRCGSQDGGCAPFTPVHAAESGFRVPGQARDIQRVRGALGDLVVVGRNNDRPLVFAPGPGRAAAHVARRPGTRAARDSARTN
;
A
#
# COMPACT_ATOMS: atom_id res chain seq x y z
N LEU A 1 29.83 -33.20 17.71
CA LEU A 1 29.25 -31.84 17.65
C LEU A 1 27.78 -31.85 17.23
N THR A 2 27.41 -32.43 16.07
CA THR A 2 25.99 -32.54 15.63
C THR A 2 25.07 -33.26 16.63
N ARG A 3 25.52 -34.35 17.27
CA ARG A 3 24.76 -35.04 18.34
C ARG A 3 24.50 -34.22 19.61
N ALA A 4 25.28 -33.15 19.83
CA ALA A 4 25.14 -32.28 21.01
C ALA A 4 24.27 -31.03 20.72
N MET A 5 23.93 -30.77 19.46
CA MET A 5 23.01 -29.71 19.08
C MET A 5 21.57 -30.21 19.25
N THR A 6 20.81 -29.58 20.15
CA THR A 6 19.36 -29.78 20.19
C THR A 6 18.79 -29.41 18.83
N SER A 7 18.24 -30.41 18.12
CA SER A 7 17.70 -30.25 16.78
C SER A 7 16.35 -30.95 16.72
N THR A 8 15.35 -30.23 16.21
CA THR A 8 14.00 -30.75 16.03
C THR A 8 13.82 -31.02 14.54
N PRO A 9 13.63 -32.28 14.11
CA PRO A 9 13.34 -32.55 12.72
C PRO A 9 12.01 -31.86 12.36
N ILE A 10 11.97 -31.23 11.20
CA ILE A 10 10.78 -30.51 10.71
C ILE A 10 10.32 -31.14 9.40
N ALA A 11 9.00 -31.14 9.17
CA ALA A 11 8.45 -31.60 7.91
C ALA A 11 8.84 -30.64 6.77
N SER A 12 8.98 -31.18 5.57
CA SER A 12 9.12 -30.33 4.38
C SER A 12 7.76 -29.68 4.06
N TYR A 13 7.79 -28.48 3.49
CA TYR A 13 6.58 -27.79 3.06
C TYR A 13 6.37 -27.98 1.55
N ALA A 14 5.11 -28.19 1.16
CA ALA A 14 4.70 -28.21 -0.22
C ALA A 14 3.35 -27.52 -0.33
N PHE A 15 3.23 -26.68 -1.35
CA PHE A 15 2.08 -25.82 -1.55
C PHE A 15 1.47 -26.05 -2.92
N ARG A 16 0.16 -26.31 -2.97
CA ARG A 16 -0.60 -26.38 -4.22
C ARG A 16 -1.15 -25.00 -4.54
N ASN A 17 -0.86 -24.49 -5.72
CA ASN A 17 -1.49 -23.27 -6.24
C ASN A 17 -2.97 -23.57 -6.55
N VAL A 18 -3.89 -22.86 -5.89
CA VAL A 18 -5.35 -23.01 -6.06
C VAL A 18 -5.98 -21.81 -6.77
N GLY A 19 -5.17 -21.04 -7.50
CA GLY A 19 -5.57 -19.87 -8.26
C GLY A 19 -5.75 -18.62 -7.40
N GLY A 20 -5.74 -17.46 -8.07
CA GLY A 20 -5.92 -16.15 -7.43
C GLY A 20 -4.89 -15.88 -6.34
N LEU A 21 -3.60 -16.13 -6.59
CA LEU A 21 -2.50 -15.92 -5.63
C LEU A 21 -2.68 -16.69 -4.29
N ARG A 22 -3.41 -17.81 -4.30
CA ARG A 22 -3.60 -18.67 -3.13
C ARG A 22 -2.84 -19.97 -3.25
N PHE A 23 -2.37 -20.41 -2.09
CA PHE A 23 -1.62 -21.64 -1.91
C PHE A 23 -2.15 -22.36 -0.68
N GLU A 24 -2.33 -23.68 -0.79
CA GLU A 24 -2.69 -24.53 0.35
C GLU A 24 -1.54 -25.48 0.66
N SER A 25 -1.31 -25.76 1.94
CA SER A 25 -0.33 -26.75 2.36
C SER A 25 -0.83 -28.15 2.03
N VAL A 26 -0.05 -28.89 1.26
CA VAL A 26 -0.35 -30.26 0.82
C VAL A 26 0.77 -31.23 1.20
N ALA A 27 1.75 -30.79 2.00
CA ALA A 27 2.92 -31.59 2.35
C ALA A 27 2.56 -32.99 2.87
N PRO A 28 1.68 -33.17 3.88
CA PRO A 28 1.30 -34.52 4.33
C PRO A 28 0.62 -35.34 3.23
N ALA A 29 -0.31 -34.72 2.49
CA ALA A 29 -1.07 -35.38 1.43
C ALA A 29 -0.18 -35.84 0.25
N TRP A 30 0.93 -35.13 0.00
CA TRP A 30 1.91 -35.47 -1.04
C TRP A 30 3.10 -36.28 -0.50
N GLY A 31 3.04 -36.77 0.74
CA GLY A 31 4.08 -37.62 1.34
C GLY A 31 5.32 -36.88 1.85
N LEU A 32 5.29 -35.55 1.91
CA LEU A 32 6.37 -34.68 2.39
C LEU A 32 6.22 -34.31 3.89
N GLY A 33 5.20 -34.85 4.56
CA GLY A 33 4.91 -34.58 5.97
C GLY A 33 5.85 -35.24 6.97
N THR A 34 6.74 -36.16 6.55
CA THR A 34 7.68 -36.83 7.47
C THR A 34 8.76 -35.86 7.94
N PRO A 35 8.91 -35.60 9.25
CA PRO A 35 9.95 -34.73 9.76
C PRO A 35 11.36 -35.25 9.46
N ALA A 36 12.26 -34.37 9.01
CA ALA A 36 13.64 -34.70 8.70
C ALA A 36 14.58 -33.49 8.90
N PHE A 37 15.87 -33.73 8.70
CA PHE A 37 16.91 -32.71 8.62
C PHE A 37 17.36 -32.56 7.17
N SER A 38 16.52 -31.95 6.34
CA SER A 38 16.82 -31.75 4.92
C SER A 38 17.77 -30.56 4.72
N SER A 39 18.81 -30.70 3.89
CA SER A 39 19.76 -29.61 3.61
C SER A 39 19.76 -29.12 2.15
N GLY A 40 19.06 -29.81 1.25
CA GLY A 40 18.95 -29.43 -0.15
C GLY A 40 17.88 -30.25 -0.87
N ALA A 41 17.37 -29.69 -1.96
CA ALA A 41 16.36 -30.32 -2.81
C ALA A 41 16.62 -30.02 -4.29
N ALA A 42 16.49 -31.04 -5.13
CA ALA A 42 16.58 -30.94 -6.58
C ALA A 42 15.33 -31.57 -7.20
N TYR A 43 14.87 -31.06 -8.34
CA TYR A 43 13.79 -31.67 -9.09
C TYR A 43 14.14 -31.82 -10.57
N GLY A 44 13.58 -32.84 -11.20
CA GLY A 44 13.80 -33.19 -12.60
C GLY A 44 12.96 -34.41 -12.98
N ASP A 45 12.65 -34.55 -14.25
CA ASP A 45 11.87 -35.67 -14.79
C ASP A 45 12.80 -36.88 -15.00
N LEU A 46 12.89 -37.75 -13.98
CA LEU A 46 13.87 -38.82 -13.89
C LEU A 46 13.43 -40.08 -14.65
N ASP A 47 12.12 -40.35 -14.71
CA ASP A 47 11.57 -41.48 -15.46
C ASP A 47 11.08 -41.10 -16.87
N GLY A 48 11.09 -39.81 -17.21
CA GLY A 48 10.81 -39.30 -18.56
C GLY A 48 9.31 -39.21 -18.87
N ASP A 49 8.46 -39.29 -17.86
CA ASP A 49 7.00 -39.26 -18.01
C ASP A 49 6.42 -37.83 -18.10
N GLY A 50 7.26 -36.81 -17.92
CA GLY A 50 6.87 -35.40 -18.00
C GLY A 50 6.45 -34.77 -16.67
N ALA A 51 6.46 -35.53 -15.58
CA ALA A 51 6.23 -35.04 -14.23
C ALA A 51 7.55 -35.03 -13.43
N PRO A 52 8.08 -33.86 -13.03
CA PRO A 52 9.34 -33.83 -12.29
C PRO A 52 9.27 -34.53 -10.93
N GLU A 53 10.19 -35.47 -10.69
CA GLU A 53 10.51 -36.06 -9.39
C GLU A 53 11.23 -35.06 -8.49
N LEU A 54 11.13 -35.27 -7.18
CA LEU A 54 11.87 -34.51 -6.17
C LEU A 54 12.90 -35.40 -5.46
N VAL A 55 14.15 -34.94 -5.43
CA VAL A 55 15.24 -35.56 -4.67
C VAL A 55 15.59 -34.64 -3.50
N VAL A 56 15.53 -35.17 -2.28
CA VAL A 56 15.83 -34.43 -1.04
C VAL A 56 17.02 -35.08 -0.36
N ASN A 57 18.08 -34.31 -0.11
CA ASN A 57 19.19 -34.77 0.71
C ASN A 57 18.85 -34.58 2.19
N HIS A 58 19.42 -35.44 3.03
CA HIS A 58 19.23 -35.38 4.48
C HIS A 58 20.59 -35.39 5.18
N VAL A 59 20.69 -34.67 6.30
CA VAL A 59 21.87 -34.71 7.17
C VAL A 59 21.90 -36.05 7.91
N ASP A 60 23.04 -36.74 7.86
CA ASP A 60 23.29 -38.04 8.52
C ASP A 60 22.27 -39.15 8.16
N ARG A 61 21.62 -39.05 6.99
CA ARG A 61 20.65 -40.04 6.48
C ARG A 61 20.73 -40.17 4.95
N VAL A 62 20.31 -41.33 4.43
CA VAL A 62 20.14 -41.56 2.99
C VAL A 62 19.17 -40.54 2.37
N ALA A 63 19.46 -40.09 1.15
CA ALA A 63 18.60 -39.20 0.39
C ALA A 63 17.24 -39.86 0.09
N SER A 64 16.20 -39.05 -0.04
CA SER A 64 14.86 -39.48 -0.44
C SER A 64 14.59 -39.10 -1.89
N VAL A 65 13.96 -40.01 -2.64
CA VAL A 65 13.45 -39.76 -3.99
C VAL A 65 11.94 -39.89 -3.94
N TYR A 66 11.24 -38.82 -4.29
CA TYR A 66 9.78 -38.75 -4.33
C TYR A 66 9.33 -38.82 -5.78
N ARG A 67 8.56 -39.86 -6.11
CA ARG A 67 7.96 -40.03 -7.43
C ARG A 67 6.75 -39.12 -7.60
N ASN A 68 6.69 -38.38 -8.71
CA ASN A 68 5.54 -37.55 -9.02
C ASN A 68 4.46 -38.36 -9.76
N ASN A 69 3.43 -38.82 -9.05
CA ASN A 69 2.40 -39.66 -9.64
C ASN A 69 1.35 -38.89 -10.48
N ALA A 70 1.62 -37.64 -10.88
CA ALA A 70 0.66 -36.83 -11.63
C ALA A 70 0.15 -37.50 -12.92
N ARG A 71 1.00 -38.30 -13.60
CA ARG A 71 0.62 -39.06 -14.80
C ARG A 71 -0.35 -40.20 -14.53
N ALA A 72 -0.27 -40.84 -13.37
CA ALA A 72 -1.20 -41.88 -12.95
C ALA A 72 -2.50 -41.31 -12.36
N LEU A 73 -2.42 -40.12 -11.75
CA LEU A 73 -3.53 -39.50 -11.02
C LEU A 73 -4.38 -38.55 -11.87
N SER A 74 -3.85 -38.06 -13.00
CA SER A 74 -4.54 -37.08 -13.84
C SER A 74 -4.33 -37.34 -15.33
N ARG A 75 -5.27 -36.87 -16.14
CA ARG A 75 -5.16 -36.84 -17.62
C ARG A 75 -4.66 -35.48 -18.12
N ASN A 76 -4.00 -34.70 -17.26
CA ASN A 76 -3.55 -33.36 -17.61
C ASN A 76 -2.37 -33.43 -18.58
N HIS A 77 -2.35 -32.59 -19.59
CA HIS A 77 -1.25 -32.48 -20.53
C HIS A 77 -0.06 -31.69 -19.96
N PHE A 78 1.10 -31.85 -20.59
CA PHE A 78 2.30 -31.07 -20.27
C PHE A 78 3.04 -30.65 -21.54
N VAL A 79 4.00 -29.73 -21.38
CA VAL A 79 5.06 -29.52 -22.37
C VAL A 79 6.38 -29.27 -21.65
N GLN A 80 7.44 -29.93 -22.10
CA GLN A 80 8.79 -29.70 -21.57
C GLN A 80 9.65 -28.97 -22.59
N LEU A 81 10.43 -28.00 -22.14
CA LEU A 81 11.27 -27.18 -23.00
C LEU A 81 12.71 -27.21 -22.50
N ARG A 82 13.60 -27.74 -23.33
CA ARG A 82 15.05 -27.66 -23.16
C ARG A 82 15.59 -26.55 -24.05
N THR A 83 16.38 -25.66 -23.48
CA THR A 83 17.04 -24.60 -24.23
C THR A 83 18.49 -24.98 -24.52
N GLU A 84 18.95 -24.72 -25.75
CA GLU A 84 20.35 -24.84 -26.15
C GLU A 84 20.90 -23.46 -26.45
N GLY A 85 21.76 -22.95 -25.56
CA GLY A 85 22.36 -21.63 -25.70
C GLY A 85 23.64 -21.62 -26.54
N ALA A 86 24.06 -20.43 -26.93
CA ALA A 86 25.24 -20.18 -27.75
C ALA A 86 26.47 -19.76 -26.90
N GLY A 87 27.66 -19.86 -27.49
CA GLY A 87 28.90 -19.40 -26.86
C GLY A 87 29.24 -20.12 -25.55
N LYS A 88 29.50 -19.36 -24.48
CA LYS A 88 29.84 -19.91 -23.16
C LYS A 88 28.61 -20.33 -22.35
N ASN A 89 27.42 -19.81 -22.67
CA ASN A 89 26.18 -20.12 -21.95
C ASN A 89 25.41 -21.25 -22.66
N ARG A 90 25.98 -22.47 -22.69
CA ARG A 90 25.43 -23.60 -23.47
C ARG A 90 24.05 -24.07 -23.00
N PHE A 91 23.69 -23.79 -21.75
CA PHE A 91 22.38 -24.13 -21.18
C PHE A 91 21.37 -22.97 -21.25
N ALA A 92 21.77 -21.84 -21.84
CA ALA A 92 20.96 -20.62 -21.90
C ALA A 92 20.41 -20.18 -20.52
N VAL A 93 21.24 -20.23 -19.48
CA VAL A 93 20.90 -19.71 -18.15
C VAL A 93 20.48 -18.25 -18.27
N GLY A 94 19.34 -17.91 -17.67
CA GLY A 94 18.68 -16.60 -17.79
C GLY A 94 17.71 -16.47 -18.96
N ALA A 95 17.59 -17.48 -19.84
CA ALA A 95 16.57 -17.47 -20.88
C ALA A 95 15.17 -17.56 -20.24
N ARG A 96 14.27 -16.69 -20.67
CA ARG A 96 12.88 -16.67 -20.22
C ARG A 96 12.00 -17.30 -21.29
N VAL A 97 11.22 -18.29 -20.90
CA VAL A 97 10.38 -19.08 -21.79
C VAL A 97 8.92 -18.89 -21.39
N THR A 98 8.11 -18.45 -22.34
CA THR A 98 6.68 -18.22 -22.16
C THR A 98 5.88 -19.15 -23.06
N VAL A 99 4.96 -19.91 -22.45
CA VAL A 99 4.03 -20.84 -23.11
C VAL A 99 2.65 -20.20 -23.14
N HIS A 100 2.06 -20.15 -24.35
CA HIS A 100 0.67 -19.75 -24.57
C HIS A 100 -0.13 -20.99 -25.01
N ALA A 101 -1.15 -21.33 -24.23
CA ALA A 101 -2.08 -22.43 -24.53
C ALA A 101 -3.49 -22.00 -24.14
N GLY A 102 -4.28 -21.51 -25.11
CA GLY A 102 -5.58 -20.91 -24.85
C GLY A 102 -5.48 -19.73 -23.89
N ASP A 103 -6.16 -19.83 -22.76
CA ASP A 103 -6.15 -18.86 -21.65
C ASP A 103 -4.92 -19.00 -20.72
N LEU A 104 -4.13 -20.08 -20.83
CA LEU A 104 -2.94 -20.26 -20.01
C LEU A 104 -1.75 -19.50 -20.60
N HIS A 105 -1.27 -18.52 -19.85
CA HIS A 105 -0.04 -17.78 -20.13
C HIS A 105 0.96 -18.05 -19.00
N ALA A 106 1.92 -18.94 -19.22
CA ALA A 106 2.87 -19.38 -18.20
C ALA A 106 4.30 -19.03 -18.59
N THR A 107 5.06 -18.44 -17.67
CA THR A 107 6.46 -18.05 -17.91
C THR A 107 7.37 -18.69 -16.88
N GLN A 108 8.49 -19.26 -17.33
CA GLN A 108 9.59 -19.74 -16.48
C GLN A 108 10.93 -19.24 -17.00
N GLU A 109 11.89 -19.10 -16.10
CA GLU A 109 13.27 -18.74 -16.43
C GLU A 109 14.19 -19.92 -16.19
N VAL A 110 15.14 -20.15 -17.10
CA VAL A 110 16.20 -21.14 -16.97
C VAL A 110 17.16 -20.69 -15.87
N ALA A 111 16.84 -21.06 -14.64
CA ALA A 111 17.59 -20.74 -13.45
C ALA A 111 17.76 -22.03 -12.63
N PRO A 112 18.85 -22.80 -12.88
CA PRO A 112 19.05 -24.10 -12.23
C PRO A 112 19.34 -23.95 -10.74
N THR A 113 19.89 -22.82 -10.29
CA THR A 113 20.16 -22.57 -8.87
C THR A 113 18.85 -22.29 -8.12
N ARG A 114 18.54 -23.13 -7.13
CA ARG A 114 17.29 -23.06 -6.35
C ARG A 114 17.60 -23.33 -4.88
N GLY A 115 17.54 -22.30 -4.02
CA GLY A 115 17.80 -22.46 -2.59
C GLY A 115 19.28 -22.70 -2.25
N PHE A 116 19.54 -22.96 -0.97
CA PHE A 116 20.90 -23.17 -0.47
C PHE A 116 21.49 -24.49 -0.98
N GLN A 117 22.71 -24.45 -1.54
CA GLN A 117 23.48 -25.61 -2.02
C GLN A 117 22.70 -26.58 -2.93
N SER A 118 21.75 -26.07 -3.71
CA SER A 118 20.81 -26.87 -4.49
C SER A 118 20.73 -26.39 -5.94
N SER A 119 20.66 -27.36 -6.87
CA SER A 119 20.52 -27.14 -8.30
C SER A 119 19.49 -28.10 -8.88
N VAL A 120 18.71 -27.63 -9.85
CA VAL A 120 17.64 -28.38 -10.51
C VAL A 120 17.96 -28.62 -11.98
N ASP A 121 17.18 -29.46 -12.66
CA ASP A 121 17.29 -29.67 -14.10
C ASP A 121 17.08 -28.36 -14.89
N TYR A 122 17.77 -28.23 -16.02
CA TYR A 122 17.64 -27.09 -16.94
C TYR A 122 16.37 -27.19 -17.80
N THR A 123 15.73 -28.36 -17.87
CA THR A 123 14.47 -28.55 -18.59
C THR A 123 13.32 -27.87 -17.86
N LEU A 124 12.63 -26.95 -18.54
CA LEU A 124 11.44 -26.30 -18.01
C LEU A 124 10.22 -27.17 -18.27
N SER A 125 9.46 -27.49 -17.22
CA SER A 125 8.23 -28.29 -17.32
C SER A 125 7.00 -27.42 -17.09
N PHE A 126 6.06 -27.40 -18.04
CA PHE A 126 4.81 -26.65 -17.95
C PHE A 126 3.63 -27.62 -17.91
N GLY A 127 2.82 -27.56 -16.85
CA GLY A 127 1.54 -28.25 -16.79
C GLY A 127 0.46 -27.48 -17.54
N LEU A 128 -0.24 -28.13 -18.47
CA LEU A 128 -1.22 -27.50 -19.36
C LEU A 128 -2.68 -27.73 -18.90
N GLY A 129 -2.89 -28.58 -17.89
CA GLY A 129 -4.23 -29.00 -17.47
C GLY A 129 -4.90 -29.83 -18.57
N ALA A 130 -6.18 -29.62 -18.84
CA ALA A 130 -6.92 -30.34 -19.88
C ALA A 130 -6.63 -29.87 -21.33
N ARG A 131 -5.71 -28.91 -21.52
CA ARG A 131 -5.44 -28.30 -22.83
C ARG A 131 -4.58 -29.22 -23.69
N GLY A 132 -5.16 -29.71 -24.79
CA GLY A 132 -4.48 -30.62 -25.73
C GLY A 132 -3.56 -29.97 -26.76
N GLY A 133 -3.31 -28.66 -26.65
CA GLY A 133 -2.50 -27.90 -27.61
C GLY A 133 -1.78 -26.71 -26.98
N VAL A 134 -0.68 -26.30 -27.60
CA VAL A 134 0.09 -25.08 -27.28
C VAL A 134 0.15 -24.22 -28.54
N ASP A 135 -0.40 -23.02 -28.46
CA ASP A 135 -0.48 -22.09 -29.59
C ASP A 135 0.91 -21.58 -29.97
N SER A 136 1.69 -21.19 -28.95
CA SER A 136 3.07 -20.77 -29.17
C SER A 136 3.94 -20.87 -27.92
N VAL A 137 5.24 -20.99 -28.16
CA VAL A 137 6.32 -20.88 -27.18
C VAL A 137 7.22 -19.75 -27.62
N SER A 138 7.37 -18.73 -26.78
CA SER A 138 8.36 -17.68 -26.99
C SER A 138 9.54 -17.84 -26.03
N VAL A 139 10.74 -17.57 -26.52
CA VAL A 139 11.98 -17.60 -25.74
C VAL A 139 12.66 -16.25 -25.88
N ALA A 140 12.82 -15.53 -24.78
CA ALA A 140 13.69 -14.36 -24.67
C ALA A 140 15.06 -14.82 -24.20
N TRP A 141 16.08 -14.65 -25.05
CA TRP A 141 17.43 -15.11 -24.79
C TRP A 141 18.24 -14.09 -23.98
N PRO A 142 19.26 -14.51 -23.21
CA PRO A 142 20.08 -13.60 -22.40
C PRO A 142 20.82 -12.52 -23.18
N ASP A 143 21.03 -12.71 -24.50
CA ASP A 143 21.68 -11.74 -25.39
C ASP A 143 20.68 -10.78 -26.06
N GLY A 144 19.41 -10.79 -25.65
CA GLY A 144 18.36 -9.92 -26.18
C GLY A 144 17.68 -10.42 -27.46
N ARG A 145 18.13 -11.53 -28.05
CA ARG A 145 17.40 -12.16 -29.16
C ARG A 145 16.12 -12.83 -28.66
N SER A 146 15.24 -13.17 -29.60
CA SER A 146 14.05 -13.97 -29.31
C SER A 146 13.81 -15.08 -30.33
N SER A 147 13.13 -16.13 -29.89
CA SER A 147 12.60 -17.20 -30.74
C SER A 147 11.10 -17.35 -30.48
N VAL A 148 10.33 -17.66 -31.52
CA VAL A 148 8.92 -18.04 -31.40
C VAL A 148 8.73 -19.35 -32.14
N VAL A 149 8.22 -20.36 -31.43
CA VAL A 149 7.87 -21.67 -31.98
C VAL A 149 6.35 -21.80 -31.92
N ARG A 150 5.73 -22.23 -33.01
CA ARG A 150 4.28 -22.50 -33.11
C ARG A 150 4.04 -24.00 -33.27
N ASP A 151 2.79 -24.42 -33.09
CA ASP A 151 2.36 -25.82 -33.28
C ASP A 151 3.12 -26.82 -32.39
N VAL A 152 3.35 -26.44 -31.13
CA VAL A 152 4.13 -27.22 -30.18
C VAL A 152 3.27 -28.33 -29.62
N ALA A 153 3.38 -29.56 -30.16
CA ALA A 153 2.53 -30.63 -29.62
C ALA A 153 2.86 -30.97 -28.16
N VAL A 154 1.81 -31.29 -27.42
CA VAL A 154 1.82 -31.59 -25.99
C VAL A 154 2.41 -32.97 -25.68
N ASP A 155 2.58 -33.25 -24.40
CA ASP A 155 3.01 -34.51 -23.80
C ASP A 155 4.39 -35.00 -24.25
N ARG A 156 5.28 -34.04 -24.54
CA ARG A 156 6.65 -34.32 -24.94
C ARG A 156 7.59 -33.17 -24.63
N ARG A 157 8.88 -33.47 -24.77
CA ARG A 157 9.99 -32.55 -24.64
C ARG A 157 10.39 -31.98 -26.00
N HIS A 158 10.56 -30.66 -26.05
CA HIS A 158 11.06 -29.93 -27.22
C HIS A 158 12.39 -29.27 -26.89
N THR A 159 13.21 -29.09 -27.92
CA THR A 159 14.47 -28.35 -27.81
C THR A 159 14.37 -27.09 -28.64
N VAL A 160 14.62 -25.94 -28.02
CA VAL A 160 14.69 -24.64 -28.70
C VAL A 160 16.14 -24.17 -28.66
N ARG A 161 16.70 -23.80 -29.81
CA ARG A 161 18.11 -23.42 -29.92
C ARG A 161 18.25 -21.91 -30.12
N GLN A 162 19.17 -21.30 -29.38
CA GLN A 162 19.52 -19.90 -29.53
C GLN A 162 20.18 -19.62 -30.90
N ALA A 163 20.78 -20.63 -31.53
CA ALA A 163 21.32 -20.50 -32.89
C ALA A 163 20.22 -20.21 -33.93
N ASP A 164 18.99 -20.68 -33.68
CA ASP A 164 17.84 -20.52 -34.57
C ASP A 164 17.06 -19.22 -34.26
N ALA A 165 17.52 -18.43 -33.28
CA ALA A 165 16.90 -17.18 -32.90
C ALA A 165 17.11 -16.11 -33.97
N ALA A 166 16.04 -15.41 -34.33
CA ALA A 166 16.13 -14.27 -35.22
C ALA A 166 16.95 -13.13 -34.57
N THR A 167 17.73 -12.40 -35.37
CA THR A 167 18.34 -11.11 -35.01
C THR A 167 17.24 -10.17 -34.52
N PRO A 168 17.44 -9.37 -33.45
CA PRO A 168 16.34 -8.90 -32.63
C PRO A 168 15.36 -8.08 -33.46
N ALA A 169 14.10 -8.53 -33.53
CA ALA A 169 13.01 -7.61 -33.75
C ALA A 169 13.01 -6.69 -32.52
N GLY A 170 13.67 -5.53 -32.65
CA GLY A 170 14.02 -4.66 -31.53
C GLY A 170 12.81 -4.40 -30.64
N ALA A 171 12.92 -4.72 -29.35
CA ALA A 171 12.00 -4.33 -28.26
C ALA A 171 10.48 -4.29 -28.61
N GLY A 172 10.01 -5.11 -29.55
CA GLY A 172 8.72 -4.93 -30.20
C GLY A 172 7.55 -5.50 -29.40
N GLY A 173 7.84 -6.39 -28.43
CA GLY A 173 6.83 -6.93 -27.51
C GLY A 173 6.35 -5.90 -26.49
N ASP A 174 7.26 -5.04 -26.01
CA ASP A 174 6.91 -3.96 -25.08
C ASP A 174 6.34 -2.74 -25.82
N SER A 175 6.72 -2.51 -27.08
CA SER A 175 6.23 -1.36 -27.87
C SER A 175 4.73 -1.43 -28.19
N ALA A 176 4.18 -2.62 -28.49
CA ALA A 176 2.75 -2.76 -28.76
C ALA A 176 1.87 -2.61 -27.50
N ALA A 177 2.38 -3.01 -26.33
CA ALA A 177 1.74 -2.80 -25.03
C ALA A 177 1.89 -1.34 -24.56
N ALA A 178 3.07 -0.73 -24.72
CA ALA A 178 3.32 0.67 -24.38
C ALA A 178 2.46 1.65 -25.19
N GLY A 179 2.15 1.33 -26.46
CA GLY A 179 1.22 2.11 -27.29
C GLY A 179 -0.25 2.01 -26.86
N ARG A 180 -0.58 1.15 -25.89
CA ARG A 180 -1.95 0.86 -25.41
C ARG A 180 -2.13 1.03 -23.90
N ALA A 181 -1.09 1.42 -23.18
CA ALA A 181 -1.18 1.60 -21.73
C ALA A 181 -2.18 2.71 -21.37
N ILE A 182 -2.92 2.51 -20.28
CA ILE A 182 -3.89 3.47 -19.77
C ILE A 182 -3.20 4.76 -19.29
N LEU A 183 -2.05 4.61 -18.63
CA LEU A 183 -1.20 5.70 -18.16
C LEU A 183 0.20 5.59 -18.79
N ALA A 184 0.81 6.74 -19.06
CA ALA A 184 2.18 6.86 -19.54
C ALA A 184 3.04 7.57 -18.49
N ASP A 185 4.20 7.01 -18.16
CA ASP A 185 5.20 7.67 -17.32
C ASP A 185 5.80 8.87 -18.08
N VAL A 186 5.58 10.07 -17.57
CA VAL A 186 6.11 11.34 -18.08
C VAL A 186 7.02 12.02 -17.07
N THR A 187 7.52 11.29 -16.07
CA THR A 187 8.36 11.82 -14.97
C THR A 187 9.54 12.63 -15.50
N ALA A 188 10.27 12.09 -16.50
CA ALA A 188 11.40 12.77 -17.11
C ALA A 188 11.00 14.06 -17.83
N ARG A 189 9.80 14.11 -18.43
CA ARG A 189 9.27 15.30 -19.12
C ARG A 189 8.76 16.35 -18.12
N ALA A 190 8.14 15.92 -17.02
CA ALA A 190 7.68 16.80 -15.95
C ALA A 190 8.84 17.53 -15.27
N GLY A 191 10.05 16.96 -15.27
CA GLY A 191 11.28 17.67 -14.91
C GLY A 191 11.38 18.05 -13.43
N ILE A 192 10.66 17.37 -12.54
CA ILE A 192 10.76 17.61 -11.09
C ILE A 192 12.15 17.18 -10.59
N GLU A 193 12.90 18.14 -10.05
CA GLU A 193 14.25 17.90 -9.51
C GLU A 193 14.25 17.50 -8.03
N PHE A 194 13.16 17.78 -7.30
CA PHE A 194 13.02 17.43 -5.89
C PHE A 194 13.19 15.92 -5.67
N VAL A 195 13.99 15.58 -4.65
CA VAL A 195 14.19 14.21 -4.15
C VAL A 195 13.90 14.26 -2.67
N HIS A 196 12.89 13.53 -2.18
CA HIS A 196 12.68 13.42 -0.75
C HIS A 196 13.84 12.68 -0.11
N ARG A 197 14.31 13.09 1.08
CA ARG A 197 15.39 12.45 1.80
C ARG A 197 15.11 12.45 3.30
N GLU A 198 14.93 11.26 3.86
CA GLU A 198 14.81 11.12 5.31
C GLU A 198 16.12 11.36 6.02
N ASN A 199 16.01 11.63 7.31
CA ASN A 199 17.15 11.61 8.23
C ASN A 199 17.50 10.17 8.65
N ASP A 200 18.63 10.02 9.36
CA ASP A 200 19.12 8.73 9.84
C ASP A 200 18.60 8.35 11.25
N PHE A 201 17.50 8.96 11.72
CA PHE A 201 16.95 8.67 13.04
C PHE A 201 16.40 7.24 13.12
N VAL A 202 16.62 6.58 14.26
CA VAL A 202 16.20 5.20 14.49
C VAL A 202 15.30 5.15 15.72
N ASP A 203 13.98 5.14 15.51
CA ASP A 203 12.97 5.13 16.59
C ASP A 203 13.19 3.98 17.58
N PHE A 204 13.66 2.82 17.09
CA PHE A 204 13.87 1.62 17.91
C PHE A 204 14.92 1.79 19.02
N ASP A 205 15.82 2.77 18.89
CA ASP A 205 16.80 3.07 19.94
C ASP A 205 16.15 3.80 21.12
N ARG A 206 15.07 4.54 20.84
CA ARG A 206 14.26 5.26 21.82
C ARG A 206 13.18 4.36 22.41
N GLU A 207 12.37 3.77 21.54
CA GLU A 207 11.26 2.89 21.90
C GLU A 207 11.51 1.49 21.34
N ARG A 208 12.19 0.67 22.14
CA ARG A 208 12.68 -0.65 21.71
C ARG A 208 11.60 -1.60 21.25
N LEU A 209 10.36 -1.46 21.71
CA LEU A 209 9.26 -2.37 21.37
C LEU A 209 8.40 -1.88 20.21
N LEU A 210 8.76 -0.77 19.55
CA LEU A 210 8.11 -0.31 18.33
C LEU A 210 8.15 -1.40 17.24
N PRO A 211 7.02 -1.61 16.52
CA PRO A 211 7.01 -2.53 15.38
C PRO A 211 7.59 -1.89 14.11
N LYS A 212 7.55 -0.57 13.99
CA LYS A 212 7.95 0.18 12.79
C LYS A 212 8.41 1.60 13.16
N LEU A 213 9.19 2.23 12.28
CA LEU A 213 9.55 3.65 12.37
C LEU A 213 8.31 4.53 12.18
N LEU A 214 8.26 5.65 12.89
CA LEU A 214 7.19 6.66 12.82
C LEU A 214 7.73 8.03 12.37
N SER A 215 9.05 8.16 12.25
CA SER A 215 9.79 9.35 11.78
C SER A 215 9.96 9.39 10.24
N THR A 216 9.14 8.63 9.49
CA THR A 216 9.31 8.48 8.02
C THR A 216 7.98 8.50 7.26
N GLU A 217 7.09 9.41 7.67
CA GLU A 217 5.68 9.42 7.23
C GLU A 217 5.50 10.27 5.94
N GLY A 218 6.43 11.18 5.64
CA GLY A 218 6.41 12.02 4.42
C GLY A 218 6.98 11.36 3.14
N PRO A 219 6.85 11.99 1.96
CA PRO A 219 6.30 13.33 1.76
C PRO A 219 4.78 13.35 1.60
N ALA A 220 4.14 14.38 2.14
CA ALA A 220 2.78 14.78 1.75
C ALA A 220 2.79 15.59 0.45
N LEU A 221 1.67 15.56 -0.27
CA LEU A 221 1.42 16.40 -1.45
C LEU A 221 0.17 17.25 -1.25
N ALA A 222 0.21 18.49 -1.74
CA ALA A 222 -0.99 19.33 -1.91
C ALA A 222 -1.01 19.90 -3.32
N VAL A 223 -2.21 20.06 -3.90
CA VAL A 223 -2.38 20.47 -5.30
C VAL A 223 -3.43 21.57 -5.42
N ALA A 224 -3.08 22.65 -6.10
CA ALA A 224 -3.99 23.73 -6.51
C ALA A 224 -3.35 24.59 -7.61
N ASP A 225 -4.17 25.29 -8.39
CA ASP A 225 -3.71 26.36 -9.28
C ASP A 225 -3.42 27.62 -8.44
N VAL A 226 -2.16 27.81 -8.02
CA VAL A 226 -1.83 28.87 -7.05
C VAL A 226 -1.63 30.23 -7.70
N ASN A 227 -1.49 30.27 -9.02
CA ASN A 227 -1.19 31.47 -9.80
C ASN A 227 -2.30 31.86 -10.80
N ASP A 228 -3.42 31.12 -10.82
CA ASP A 228 -4.61 31.32 -11.66
C ASP A 228 -4.30 31.23 -13.16
N ASP A 229 -3.44 30.28 -13.56
CA ASP A 229 -3.02 30.08 -14.95
C ASP A 229 -3.72 28.91 -15.67
N GLY A 230 -4.64 28.24 -14.97
CA GLY A 230 -5.42 27.09 -15.41
C GLY A 230 -4.71 25.75 -15.29
N ARG A 231 -3.50 25.71 -14.72
CA ARG A 231 -2.74 24.49 -14.42
C ARG A 231 -2.57 24.37 -12.91
N ASP A 232 -2.66 23.15 -12.41
CA ASP A 232 -2.40 22.92 -11.00
C ASP A 232 -0.89 22.85 -10.75
N ASP A 233 -0.51 23.42 -9.62
CA ASP A 233 0.82 23.41 -9.02
C ASP A 233 0.83 22.41 -7.86
N VAL A 234 2.02 21.99 -7.43
CA VAL A 234 2.18 20.95 -6.42
C VAL A 234 3.08 21.46 -5.30
N PHE A 235 2.60 21.44 -4.06
CA PHE A 235 3.49 21.48 -2.90
C PHE A 235 3.90 20.05 -2.55
N ILE A 236 5.20 19.83 -2.36
CA ILE A 236 5.77 18.58 -1.86
C ILE A 236 6.48 18.83 -0.53
N GLY A 237 6.07 18.08 0.49
CA GLY A 237 6.63 18.16 1.83
C GLY A 237 8.08 17.69 1.91
N GLY A 238 8.87 18.32 2.76
CA GLY A 238 10.22 17.88 3.12
C GLY A 238 10.25 17.03 4.40
N ALA A 239 11.26 16.19 4.52
CA ALA A 239 11.56 15.53 5.79
C ALA A 239 12.26 16.49 6.77
N LYS A 240 12.44 16.09 8.03
CA LYS A 240 13.28 16.85 8.96
C LYS A 240 14.68 17.11 8.38
N GLY A 241 15.07 18.39 8.37
CA GLY A 241 16.31 18.90 7.80
C GLY A 241 16.24 19.20 6.29
N GLN A 242 15.09 18.99 5.65
CA GLN A 242 14.83 19.27 4.26
C GLN A 242 13.62 20.20 4.13
N PRO A 243 13.72 21.37 3.49
CA PRO A 243 12.54 22.20 3.25
C PRO A 243 11.60 21.54 2.24
N GLY A 244 10.30 21.67 2.47
CA GLY A 244 9.28 21.46 1.45
C GLY A 244 9.45 22.43 0.27
N GLN A 245 8.76 22.15 -0.83
CA GLN A 245 8.92 22.92 -2.07
C GLN A 245 7.57 23.09 -2.79
N LEU A 246 7.27 24.34 -3.18
CA LEU A 246 6.22 24.62 -4.16
C LEU A 246 6.78 24.42 -5.58
N LEU A 247 6.12 23.60 -6.37
CA LEU A 247 6.47 23.24 -7.74
C LEU A 247 5.41 23.83 -8.66
N VAL A 248 5.76 24.91 -9.35
CA VAL A 248 4.88 25.65 -10.25
C VAL A 248 5.03 25.15 -11.69
N GLN A 249 3.92 24.94 -12.38
CA GLN A 249 3.90 24.35 -13.70
C GLN A 249 4.10 25.41 -14.81
N ASP A 250 5.13 25.23 -15.65
CA ASP A 250 5.33 26.06 -16.84
C ASP A 250 4.39 25.66 -17.99
N ALA A 251 4.30 26.51 -19.01
CA ALA A 251 3.44 26.26 -20.18
C ALA A 251 3.84 25.02 -21.00
N ALA A 252 5.05 24.48 -20.80
CA ALA A 252 5.50 23.24 -21.44
C ALA A 252 5.17 21.98 -20.60
N GLY A 253 4.61 22.17 -19.40
CA GLY A 253 4.26 21.10 -18.46
C GLY A 253 5.42 20.65 -17.59
N ARG A 254 6.48 21.46 -17.45
CA ARG A 254 7.57 21.21 -16.50
C ARG A 254 7.29 21.91 -15.18
N PHE A 255 7.76 21.32 -14.09
CA PHE A 255 7.64 21.88 -12.75
C PHE A 255 8.91 22.62 -12.36
N VAL A 256 8.75 23.85 -11.88
CA VAL A 256 9.84 24.74 -11.46
C VAL A 256 9.61 25.19 -10.02
N ALA A 257 10.68 25.30 -9.24
CA ALA A 257 10.62 25.80 -7.88
C ALA A 257 9.98 27.21 -7.79
N GLY A 258 8.94 27.37 -6.96
CA GLY A 258 8.37 28.65 -6.57
C GLY A 258 8.80 29.08 -5.16
N ASN A 259 8.61 30.37 -4.84
CA ASN A 259 8.87 30.96 -3.51
C ASN A 259 10.26 30.63 -2.92
N PRO A 260 11.37 31.00 -3.59
CA PRO A 260 12.72 30.69 -3.11
C PRO A 260 12.95 31.22 -1.69
N GLY A 261 13.50 30.38 -0.80
CA GLY A 261 13.80 30.73 0.59
C GLY A 261 12.62 30.78 1.56
N LEU A 262 11.36 30.69 1.09
CA LEU A 262 10.19 30.72 1.97
C LEU A 262 10.17 29.52 2.93
N PHE A 263 10.35 28.32 2.38
CA PHE A 263 10.25 27.06 3.11
C PHE A 263 11.54 26.67 3.84
N GLU A 264 12.69 27.28 3.49
CA GLU A 264 13.98 27.04 4.15
C GLU A 264 13.94 27.34 5.66
N ARG A 265 13.12 28.31 6.07
CA ARG A 265 12.93 28.67 7.49
C ARG A 265 12.24 27.57 8.31
N SER A 266 11.61 26.63 7.65
CA SER A 266 10.88 25.52 8.26
C SER A 266 11.52 24.17 7.94
N ALA A 267 12.74 24.15 7.42
CA ALA A 267 13.44 22.92 7.05
C ALA A 267 13.63 21.96 8.23
N ASP A 268 13.62 22.45 9.47
CA ASP A 268 13.66 21.57 10.64
C ASP A 268 12.36 20.77 10.80
N ALA A 269 11.18 21.29 10.43
CA ALA A 269 9.93 20.55 10.55
C ALA A 269 9.84 19.41 9.51
N GLU A 270 9.17 18.31 9.86
CA GLU A 270 8.77 17.28 8.90
C GLU A 270 7.36 17.57 8.39
N ASP A 271 7.19 17.67 7.07
CA ASP A 271 5.92 17.99 6.41
C ASP A 271 5.12 16.71 6.11
N VAL A 272 4.31 16.28 7.08
CA VAL A 272 3.59 14.98 7.03
C VAL A 272 2.16 15.06 6.48
N GLY A 273 1.59 16.26 6.39
CA GLY A 273 0.30 16.54 5.77
C GLY A 273 0.28 17.93 5.15
N ALA A 274 -0.48 18.13 4.07
CA ALA A 274 -0.64 19.44 3.45
C ALA A 274 -1.96 19.55 2.69
N ILE A 275 -2.54 20.75 2.62
CA ILE A 275 -3.72 21.04 1.81
C ILE A 275 -3.70 22.48 1.31
N PHE A 276 -4.24 22.69 0.12
CA PHE A 276 -4.59 24.02 -0.38
C PHE A 276 -6.08 24.29 -0.23
N PHE A 277 -6.46 25.47 0.28
CA PHE A 277 -7.84 25.93 0.44
C PHE A 277 -7.88 27.46 0.59
N ASP A 278 -9.05 28.09 0.46
CA ASP A 278 -9.20 29.54 0.68
C ASP A 278 -9.41 29.80 2.18
N ALA A 279 -8.40 30.30 2.88
CA ALA A 279 -8.47 30.51 4.33
C ALA A 279 -9.06 31.88 4.71
N ASN A 280 -8.95 32.88 3.84
CA ASN A 280 -9.28 34.27 4.16
C ASN A 280 -10.40 34.89 3.29
N GLY A 281 -11.07 34.05 2.48
CA GLY A 281 -12.19 34.43 1.63
C GLY A 281 -11.81 35.23 0.38
N ASP A 282 -10.53 35.29 0.01
CA ASP A 282 -10.04 36.04 -1.15
C ASP A 282 -10.06 35.24 -2.47
N ARG A 283 -10.50 33.98 -2.40
CA ARG A 283 -10.59 33.00 -3.49
C ARG A 283 -9.24 32.57 -4.07
N ARG A 284 -8.14 32.81 -3.37
CA ARG A 284 -6.84 32.26 -3.71
C ARG A 284 -6.54 31.06 -2.82
N PRO A 285 -5.97 29.98 -3.37
CA PRO A 285 -5.58 28.85 -2.55
C PRO A 285 -4.40 29.22 -1.64
N ASP A 286 -4.64 29.18 -0.33
CA ASP A 286 -3.66 29.25 0.76
C ASP A 286 -3.17 27.84 1.12
N LEU A 287 -1.96 27.73 1.68
CA LEU A 287 -1.34 26.45 2.00
C LEU A 287 -1.27 26.23 3.52
N TYR A 288 -1.86 25.14 4.00
CA TYR A 288 -1.64 24.65 5.37
C TYR A 288 -0.77 23.39 5.34
N VAL A 289 0.26 23.37 6.19
CA VAL A 289 1.22 22.26 6.31
C VAL A 289 1.25 21.76 7.75
N VAL A 290 0.96 20.47 7.90
CA VAL A 290 1.00 19.72 9.16
C VAL A 290 2.43 19.28 9.44
N SER A 291 2.88 19.56 10.66
CA SER A 291 4.19 19.19 11.17
C SER A 291 4.12 17.88 11.96
N GLY A 292 5.06 16.98 11.71
CA GLY A 292 5.13 15.67 12.38
C GLY A 292 6.54 15.29 12.83
N GLY A 293 6.66 14.04 13.29
CA GLY A 293 7.92 13.39 13.62
C GLY A 293 7.94 12.83 15.04
N SER A 294 8.45 11.60 15.18
CA SER A 294 8.64 10.92 16.47
C SER A 294 10.02 11.21 17.10
N GLU A 295 10.93 11.81 16.33
CA GLU A 295 12.28 12.19 16.75
C GLU A 295 12.33 13.45 17.62
N TYR A 296 11.22 14.18 17.66
CA TYR A 296 11.07 15.36 18.51
C TYR A 296 10.66 14.99 19.93
N SER A 297 10.96 15.87 20.88
CA SER A 297 10.30 15.84 22.18
C SER A 297 8.92 16.46 22.08
N ASP A 298 8.05 16.09 23.01
CA ASP A 298 6.83 16.85 23.26
C ASP A 298 7.18 18.35 23.40
N LEU A 299 6.30 19.22 22.89
CA LEU A 299 6.45 20.69 22.90
C LEU A 299 7.58 21.25 22.02
N ALA A 300 8.22 20.46 21.15
CA ALA A 300 9.22 20.98 20.23
C ALA A 300 8.60 22.00 19.26
N PRO A 301 9.21 23.19 19.04
CA PRO A 301 8.70 24.20 18.11
C PRO A 301 8.56 23.69 16.66
N ALA A 302 9.34 22.68 16.29
CA ALA A 302 9.25 22.04 14.97
C ALA A 302 7.94 21.27 14.74
N LEU A 303 7.16 20.99 15.79
CA LEU A 303 5.85 20.34 15.72
C LEU A 303 4.69 21.34 15.52
N GLN A 304 4.97 22.65 15.43
CA GLN A 304 3.95 23.65 15.14
C GLN A 304 3.57 23.59 13.65
N ASP A 305 2.29 23.47 13.36
CA ASP A 305 1.77 23.54 11.99
C ASP A 305 1.92 24.96 11.43
N ARG A 306 1.89 25.08 10.10
CA ARG A 306 2.21 26.32 9.39
C ARG A 306 1.12 26.66 8.38
N LEU A 307 0.67 27.91 8.39
CA LEU A 307 -0.21 28.49 7.38
C LEU A 307 0.57 29.50 6.52
N TYR A 308 0.46 29.38 5.20
CA TYR A 308 1.00 30.31 4.24
C TYR A 308 -0.13 30.90 3.40
N LEU A 309 -0.30 32.22 3.47
CA LEU A 309 -1.32 32.93 2.71
C LEU A 309 -0.80 33.32 1.33
N ASN A 310 -1.64 33.19 0.31
CA ASN A 310 -1.33 33.51 -1.08
C ASN A 310 -1.66 34.97 -1.39
N ASP A 311 -0.62 35.79 -1.56
CA ASP A 311 -0.72 37.21 -1.92
C ASP A 311 -1.07 37.44 -3.41
N GLY A 312 -1.31 36.36 -4.17
CA GLY A 312 -1.63 36.37 -5.58
C GLY A 312 -0.46 36.08 -6.50
N GLY A 313 -0.76 35.42 -7.63
CA GLY A 313 0.22 34.98 -8.61
C GLY A 313 1.19 33.93 -8.06
N GLY A 314 0.74 33.11 -7.10
CA GLY A 314 1.53 32.05 -6.48
C GLY A 314 2.63 32.55 -5.52
N ARG A 315 2.55 33.79 -5.03
CA ARG A 315 3.47 34.32 -4.01
C ARG A 315 2.87 34.12 -2.63
N PHE A 316 3.63 33.52 -1.72
CA PHE A 316 3.17 33.19 -0.39
C PHE A 316 3.97 33.90 0.69
N HIS A 317 3.33 34.18 1.82
CA HIS A 317 4.00 34.55 3.07
C HIS A 317 3.50 33.68 4.23
N HIS A 318 4.33 33.52 5.26
CA HIS A 318 3.99 32.73 6.44
C HIS A 318 3.15 33.55 7.43
N ALA A 319 1.96 33.04 7.80
CA ALA A 319 1.04 33.67 8.74
C ALA A 319 1.28 33.16 10.17
N ALA A 320 2.36 33.62 10.81
CA ALA A 320 2.87 33.05 12.06
C ALA A 320 1.91 33.07 13.26
N ASP A 321 0.97 34.03 13.32
CA ASP A 321 0.03 34.22 14.44
C ASP A 321 -1.41 33.78 14.09
N ALA A 322 -1.59 33.10 12.95
CA ALA A 322 -2.89 32.65 12.46
C ALA A 322 -3.38 31.39 13.17
N LEU A 323 -2.48 30.55 13.67
CA LEU A 323 -2.81 29.25 14.26
C LEU A 323 -2.68 29.30 15.80
N PRO A 324 -3.50 28.53 16.53
CA PRO A 324 -3.28 28.34 17.96
C PRO A 324 -1.95 27.59 18.20
N PRO A 325 -1.28 27.82 19.34
CA PRO A 325 -0.10 27.05 19.70
C PRO A 325 -0.43 25.57 19.81
N GLU A 326 0.30 24.75 19.07
CA GLU A 326 0.19 23.30 19.13
C GLU A 326 1.56 22.63 19.03
N SER A 327 1.61 21.38 19.48
CA SER A 327 2.85 20.62 19.51
C SER A 327 2.59 19.12 19.48
N ALA A 328 1.45 18.71 18.93
CA ALA A 328 1.19 17.31 18.67
C ALA A 328 2.00 16.90 17.44
N SER A 329 2.53 15.67 17.41
CA SER A 329 3.05 15.13 16.15
C SER A 329 1.86 14.83 15.24
N GLY A 330 1.63 15.69 14.26
CA GLY A 330 0.54 15.60 13.29
C GLY A 330 0.67 14.42 12.32
N SER A 331 -0.34 14.25 11.47
CA SER A 331 -0.39 13.23 10.40
C SER A 331 -1.06 13.74 9.12
N ARG A 332 -2.21 14.40 9.25
CA ARG A 332 -3.09 14.76 8.13
C ARG A 332 -3.98 15.93 8.52
N VAL A 333 -4.36 16.70 7.51
CA VAL A 333 -5.35 17.78 7.61
C VAL A 333 -6.47 17.54 6.60
N ALA A 334 -7.71 17.85 6.98
CA ALA A 334 -8.87 17.86 6.11
C ALA A 334 -9.66 19.16 6.28
N ALA A 335 -9.87 19.88 5.19
CA ALA A 335 -10.65 21.12 5.18
C ALA A 335 -12.12 20.87 4.85
N GLY A 336 -13.03 21.53 5.57
CA GLY A 336 -14.47 21.45 5.34
C GLY A 336 -15.23 22.46 6.20
N ASP A 337 -16.27 23.08 5.64
CA ASP A 337 -17.19 24.00 6.34
C ASP A 337 -18.08 23.18 7.30
N VAL A 338 -17.68 23.06 8.57
CA VAL A 338 -18.34 22.15 9.52
C VAL A 338 -19.52 22.81 10.21
N ASP A 339 -19.55 24.14 10.33
CA ASP A 339 -20.64 24.86 10.96
C ASP A 339 -21.60 25.57 10.00
N GLY A 340 -21.29 25.59 8.71
CA GLY A 340 -22.13 26.07 7.63
C GLY A 340 -22.09 27.58 7.44
N ASP A 341 -21.04 28.25 7.91
CA ASP A 341 -20.88 29.71 7.78
C ASP A 341 -20.22 30.16 6.47
N GLY A 342 -19.72 29.20 5.69
CA GLY A 342 -19.19 29.40 4.35
C GLY A 342 -17.68 29.56 4.27
N ASP A 343 -16.97 29.53 5.41
CA ASP A 343 -15.52 29.37 5.44
C ASP A 343 -15.09 27.96 5.82
N ALA A 344 -13.91 27.55 5.35
CA ALA A 344 -13.44 26.19 5.56
C ALA A 344 -12.74 26.06 6.92
N ASP A 345 -13.28 25.21 7.78
CA ASP A 345 -12.65 24.76 9.01
C ASP A 345 -11.66 23.62 8.75
N LEU A 346 -10.81 23.30 9.73
CA LEU A 346 -9.81 22.24 9.62
C LEU A 346 -9.98 21.18 10.70
N PHE A 347 -9.97 19.91 10.30
CA PHE A 347 -9.60 18.81 11.18
C PHE A 347 -8.11 18.51 11.00
N VAL A 348 -7.35 18.49 12.10
CA VAL A 348 -5.93 18.14 12.15
C VAL A 348 -5.77 16.89 13.00
N GLY A 349 -5.41 15.78 12.35
CA GLY A 349 -5.24 14.48 12.99
C GLY A 349 -3.81 14.27 13.48
N ALA A 350 -3.65 13.76 14.70
CA ALA A 350 -2.33 13.48 15.27
C ALA A 350 -1.91 12.00 15.14
N ARG A 351 -0.63 11.78 14.82
CA ARG A 351 -0.07 10.45 14.50
C ARG A 351 0.31 9.65 15.73
N VAL A 352 1.03 10.30 16.65
CA VAL A 352 1.68 9.65 17.80
C VAL A 352 1.96 10.66 18.91
N VAL A 353 1.99 10.21 20.16
CA VAL A 353 2.65 10.95 21.25
C VAL A 353 4.12 10.52 21.27
N PRO A 354 5.08 11.40 20.97
CA PRO A 354 6.49 11.05 20.94
C PRO A 354 6.93 10.22 22.16
N TRP A 355 7.60 9.10 21.88
CA TRP A 355 8.16 8.17 22.88
C TRP A 355 7.12 7.42 23.71
N ARG A 356 5.86 7.41 23.28
CA ARG A 356 4.74 6.75 23.95
C ARG A 356 3.79 6.12 22.93
N TYR A 357 4.34 5.35 21.99
CA TYR A 357 3.53 4.71 20.96
C TYR A 357 2.41 3.85 21.53
N GLY A 358 1.23 3.99 20.94
CA GLY A 358 -0.01 3.38 21.44
C GLY A 358 -0.76 4.24 22.46
N ALA A 359 -0.21 5.37 22.93
CA ALA A 359 -1.03 6.41 23.54
C ALA A 359 -1.85 7.15 22.46
N ASP A 360 -3.06 7.58 22.81
CA ASP A 360 -3.91 8.37 21.90
C ASP A 360 -3.45 9.82 21.89
N PRO A 361 -2.87 10.34 20.78
CA PRO A 361 -2.43 11.73 20.69
C PRO A 361 -3.62 12.69 20.61
N ARG A 362 -3.34 13.98 20.81
CA ARG A 362 -4.36 15.03 20.75
C ARG A 362 -4.59 15.46 19.30
N SER A 363 -5.77 15.21 18.75
CA SER A 363 -6.21 15.77 17.46
C SER A 363 -7.01 17.05 17.69
N ALA A 364 -7.14 17.89 16.66
CA ALA A 364 -7.79 19.20 16.76
C ALA A 364 -8.85 19.44 15.68
N LEU A 365 -9.92 20.14 16.05
CA LEU A 365 -10.87 20.81 15.18
C LEU A 365 -10.64 22.32 15.32
N LEU A 366 -10.17 22.95 14.25
CA LEU A 366 -9.84 24.36 14.19
C LEU A 366 -10.92 25.10 13.40
N ARG A 367 -11.63 26.00 14.07
CA ARG A 367 -12.60 26.89 13.44
C ARG A 367 -11.89 28.06 12.77
N ASN A 368 -12.24 28.36 11.53
CA ASN A 368 -11.79 29.55 10.81
C ASN A 368 -12.71 30.76 11.12
N ASP A 369 -12.23 31.98 10.92
CA ASP A 369 -13.01 33.22 11.10
C ASP A 369 -13.29 33.95 9.78
N GLY A 370 -13.09 33.25 8.66
CA GLY A 370 -13.11 33.77 7.31
C GLY A 370 -12.00 34.78 6.97
N ARG A 371 -11.02 35.01 7.85
CA ARG A 371 -9.89 35.95 7.64
C ARG A 371 -8.53 35.26 7.73
N GLY A 372 -8.53 33.92 7.72
CA GLY A 372 -7.34 33.10 7.86
C GLY A 372 -6.81 33.03 9.29
N ARG A 373 -7.69 33.17 10.30
CA ARG A 373 -7.33 33.00 11.71
C ARG A 373 -8.12 31.86 12.33
N PHE A 374 -7.41 30.94 12.98
CA PHE A 374 -7.96 29.70 13.49
C PHE A 374 -8.05 29.68 15.01
N THR A 375 -9.11 29.06 15.52
CA THR A 375 -9.31 28.80 16.95
C THR A 375 -9.58 27.31 17.19
N ASP A 376 -8.86 26.70 18.13
CA ASP A 376 -9.15 25.33 18.55
C ASP A 376 -10.48 25.29 19.32
N VAL A 377 -11.48 24.64 18.72
CA VAL A 377 -12.83 24.46 19.26
C VAL A 377 -13.11 23.00 19.65
N THR A 378 -12.10 22.14 19.64
CA THR A 378 -12.25 20.68 19.82
C THR A 378 -12.98 20.33 21.11
N ALA A 379 -12.55 20.85 22.24
CA ALA A 379 -13.14 20.54 23.54
C ALA A 379 -14.61 21.00 23.65
N GLN A 380 -15.00 22.01 22.85
CA GLN A 380 -16.33 22.61 22.89
C GLN A 380 -17.29 21.88 21.94
N LEU A 381 -16.84 21.55 20.73
CA LEU A 381 -17.70 21.06 19.66
C LEU A 381 -17.53 19.56 19.37
N ALA A 382 -16.39 18.97 19.72
CA ALA A 382 -16.04 17.60 19.38
C ALA A 382 -15.14 16.94 20.47
N PRO A 383 -15.56 16.87 21.75
CA PRO A 383 -14.69 16.40 22.84
C PRO A 383 -14.21 14.94 22.65
N GLU A 384 -15.01 14.08 22.00
CA GLU A 384 -14.64 12.70 21.69
C GLU A 384 -13.59 12.59 20.57
N LEU A 385 -13.39 13.66 19.78
CA LEU A 385 -12.41 13.72 18.70
C LEU A 385 -11.00 13.98 19.23
N GLU A 386 -10.88 14.66 20.39
CA GLU A 386 -9.60 15.09 20.96
C GLU A 386 -8.62 13.93 21.15
N ARG A 387 -9.11 12.74 21.54
CA ARG A 387 -8.31 11.53 21.76
C ARG A 387 -8.83 10.35 20.95
N VAL A 388 -9.21 10.61 19.69
CA VAL A 388 -9.86 9.61 18.82
C VAL A 388 -8.98 8.38 18.53
N GLY A 389 -7.66 8.55 18.47
CA GLY A 389 -6.71 7.48 18.17
C GLY A 389 -5.42 7.99 17.52
N MET A 390 -4.58 7.07 17.05
CA MET A 390 -3.39 7.36 16.25
C MET A 390 -3.79 7.55 14.78
N VAL A 391 -4.15 8.77 14.41
CA VAL A 391 -4.74 9.10 13.10
C VAL A 391 -3.70 8.98 12.00
N THR A 392 -4.15 8.52 10.83
CA THR A 392 -3.33 8.46 9.60
C THR A 392 -4.00 9.18 8.43
N ASP A 393 -5.34 9.27 8.42
CA ASP A 393 -6.09 9.97 7.38
C ASP A 393 -7.53 10.29 7.83
N ALA A 394 -8.18 11.23 7.15
CA ALA A 394 -9.58 11.59 7.40
C ALA A 394 -10.23 12.26 6.20
N VAL A 395 -11.55 12.15 6.09
CA VAL A 395 -12.35 12.76 5.01
C VAL A 395 -13.65 13.37 5.54
N TRP A 396 -14.02 14.50 4.96
CA TRP A 396 -15.32 15.16 5.15
C TRP A 396 -16.32 14.73 4.07
N ARG A 397 -17.45 14.15 4.46
CA ARG A 397 -18.54 13.74 3.55
C ARG A 397 -19.88 13.77 4.25
N ASP A 398 -20.93 14.14 3.53
CA ASP A 398 -22.31 13.90 3.95
C ASP A 398 -22.62 12.40 3.84
N VAL A 399 -22.57 11.68 4.97
CA VAL A 399 -22.68 10.21 4.99
C VAL A 399 -24.12 9.76 5.12
N ASP A 400 -24.96 10.54 5.81
CA ASP A 400 -26.37 10.22 6.05
C ASP A 400 -27.35 10.96 5.12
N GLY A 401 -26.86 11.83 4.24
CA GLY A 401 -27.63 12.50 3.19
C GLY A 401 -28.38 13.74 3.67
N ASP A 402 -28.00 14.29 4.83
CA ASP A 402 -28.67 15.44 5.44
C ASP A 402 -28.09 16.81 5.04
N ARG A 403 -27.12 16.79 4.12
CA ARG A 403 -26.39 17.94 3.56
C ARG A 403 -25.44 18.63 4.51
N ARG A 404 -25.15 18.05 5.67
CA ARG A 404 -24.03 18.49 6.52
C ARG A 404 -22.87 17.53 6.34
N VAL A 405 -21.65 18.05 6.39
CA VAL A 405 -20.46 17.21 6.28
C VAL A 405 -20.20 16.51 7.60
N ASP A 406 -20.09 15.19 7.56
CA ASP A 406 -19.62 14.32 8.63
C ASP A 406 -18.11 14.07 8.49
N LEU A 407 -17.45 13.76 9.60
CA LEU A 407 -16.03 13.39 9.61
C LEU A 407 -15.86 11.89 9.73
N VAL A 408 -15.11 11.28 8.80
CA VAL A 408 -14.64 9.90 8.95
C VAL A 408 -13.15 9.90 9.19
N VAL A 409 -12.73 9.31 10.30
CA VAL A 409 -11.33 9.23 10.74
C VAL A 409 -10.86 7.79 10.72
N VAL A 410 -9.66 7.57 10.16
CA VAL A 410 -8.98 6.28 10.19
C VAL A 410 -7.58 6.42 10.77
N GLY A 411 -7.09 5.33 11.33
CA GLY A 411 -5.80 5.34 12.01
C GLY A 411 -5.33 3.95 12.37
N GLU A 412 -4.18 3.91 13.02
CA GLU A 412 -3.58 2.67 13.48
C GLU A 412 -4.17 2.25 14.83
N TRP A 413 -4.45 0.95 14.98
CA TRP A 413 -4.97 0.37 16.22
C TRP A 413 -6.34 0.93 16.66
N MET A 414 -7.12 1.43 15.70
CA MET A 414 -8.46 1.98 15.92
C MET A 414 -9.43 1.52 14.82
N PRO A 415 -10.75 1.47 15.10
CA PRO A 415 -11.76 1.24 14.07
C PRO A 415 -11.89 2.46 13.15
N ILE A 416 -12.43 2.25 11.95
CA ILE A 416 -12.97 3.31 11.11
C ILE A 416 -14.05 4.02 11.92
N THR A 417 -13.87 5.31 12.20
CA THR A 417 -14.70 6.05 13.16
C THR A 417 -15.41 7.21 12.46
N LEU A 418 -16.74 7.23 12.56
CA LEU A 418 -17.60 8.28 12.02
C LEU A 418 -18.00 9.25 13.14
N PHE A 419 -17.88 10.55 12.88
CA PHE A 419 -18.46 11.61 13.69
C PHE A 419 -19.54 12.32 12.88
N ARG A 420 -20.78 12.27 13.39
CA ARG A 420 -21.91 12.92 12.74
C ARG A 420 -21.99 14.38 13.10
N ASN A 421 -22.35 15.21 12.13
CA ASN A 421 -22.54 16.64 12.32
C ASN A 421 -23.98 16.98 12.71
N GLY A 422 -24.17 17.33 13.98
CA GLY A 422 -25.46 17.74 14.53
C GLY A 422 -25.89 19.16 14.16
N GLY A 423 -25.07 19.90 13.39
CA GLY A 423 -25.25 21.31 13.07
C GLY A 423 -24.45 22.25 13.97
N GLY A 424 -24.13 23.44 13.45
CA GLY A 424 -23.34 24.46 14.16
C GLY A 424 -21.92 23.99 14.54
N GLY A 425 -21.36 23.06 13.78
CA GLY A 425 -20.01 22.52 13.98
C GLY A 425 -19.92 21.40 15.03
N ARG A 426 -21.03 21.01 15.66
CA ARG A 426 -21.01 20.01 16.73
C ARG A 426 -20.91 18.60 16.17
N LEU A 427 -19.81 17.93 16.49
CA LEU A 427 -19.52 16.56 16.07
C LEU A 427 -19.72 15.59 17.24
N ALA A 428 -20.43 14.49 16.98
CA ALA A 428 -20.61 13.41 17.95
C ALA A 428 -20.20 12.09 17.34
N ARG A 429 -19.47 11.27 18.10
CA ARG A 429 -19.07 9.94 17.62
C ARG A 429 -20.32 9.08 17.41
N ALA A 430 -20.40 8.42 16.26
CA ALA A 430 -21.50 7.53 15.93
C ALA A 430 -21.11 6.07 16.19
N ASP A 431 -22.03 5.31 16.81
CA ASP A 431 -21.97 3.86 16.84
C ASP A 431 -22.48 3.31 15.50
N VAL A 432 -21.56 2.88 14.64
CA VAL A 432 -21.88 2.42 13.28
C VAL A 432 -21.87 0.90 13.21
N PRO A 433 -23.03 0.23 13.00
CA PRO A 433 -23.07 -1.20 12.82
C PRO A 433 -22.19 -1.64 11.65
N GLY A 434 -21.41 -2.70 11.86
CA GLY A 434 -20.44 -3.22 10.89
C GLY A 434 -19.04 -2.59 10.93
N LEU A 435 -18.86 -1.44 11.62
CA LEU A 435 -17.53 -0.82 11.80
C LEU A 435 -16.95 -0.98 13.21
N ALA A 436 -17.73 -1.43 14.20
CA ALA A 436 -17.24 -1.59 15.58
C ALA A 436 -15.98 -2.48 15.71
N GLN A 437 -15.90 -3.57 14.93
CA GLN A 437 -14.73 -4.46 14.85
C GLN A 437 -13.89 -4.21 13.59
N SER A 438 -13.86 -2.99 13.08
CA SER A 438 -13.01 -2.61 11.94
C SER A 438 -11.59 -2.21 12.36
N GLY A 439 -11.15 -2.52 13.58
CA GLY A 439 -9.81 -2.18 14.05
C GLY A 439 -8.73 -2.67 13.08
N GLY A 440 -7.86 -1.78 12.62
CA GLY A 440 -6.85 -2.06 11.59
C GLY A 440 -5.57 -1.24 11.75
N TRP A 441 -4.62 -1.43 10.84
CA TRP A 441 -3.51 -0.51 10.64
C TRP A 441 -3.81 0.33 9.39
N TRP A 442 -4.87 1.12 9.49
CA TRP A 442 -5.35 1.94 8.39
C TRP A 442 -4.36 3.06 8.11
N ASN A 443 -4.11 3.34 6.83
CA ASN A 443 -3.13 4.32 6.38
C ASN A 443 -3.73 5.44 5.53
N ARG A 444 -4.79 5.14 4.76
CA ARG A 444 -5.46 6.08 3.85
C ARG A 444 -6.94 5.78 3.72
N ILE A 445 -7.74 6.81 3.47
CA ILE A 445 -9.16 6.70 3.15
C ILE A 445 -9.53 7.61 1.97
N VAL A 446 -10.32 7.08 1.04
CA VAL A 446 -10.99 7.89 0.01
C VAL A 446 -12.47 7.59 0.01
N ALA A 447 -13.27 8.60 -0.26
CA ALA A 447 -14.72 8.48 -0.30
C ALA A 447 -15.24 8.66 -1.72
N GLY A 448 -16.28 7.91 -2.09
CA GLY A 448 -16.94 7.97 -3.39
C GLY A 448 -18.11 7.01 -3.47
N ASP A 449 -18.90 7.10 -4.53
CA ASP A 449 -19.92 6.09 -4.85
C ASP A 449 -19.25 4.98 -5.68
N PHE A 450 -18.77 3.93 -5.02
CA PHE A 450 -18.05 2.83 -5.66
C PHE A 450 -18.99 1.69 -6.06
N THR A 451 -20.23 1.72 -5.58
CA THR A 451 -21.26 0.70 -5.83
C THR A 451 -22.33 1.15 -6.82
N GLY A 452 -22.35 2.43 -7.19
CA GLY A 452 -23.28 3.01 -8.16
C GLY A 452 -24.68 3.21 -7.61
N ASP A 453 -24.84 3.22 -6.28
CA ASP A 453 -26.13 3.29 -5.61
C ASP A 453 -26.48 4.70 -5.08
N GLY A 454 -25.62 5.67 -5.37
CA GLY A 454 -25.76 7.08 -4.99
C GLY A 454 -25.39 7.38 -3.53
N ARG A 455 -24.91 6.41 -2.76
CA ARG A 455 -24.44 6.62 -1.39
C ARG A 455 -22.91 6.77 -1.35
N VAL A 456 -22.44 7.39 -0.27
CA VAL A 456 -21.01 7.51 -0.02
C VAL A 456 -20.49 6.19 0.57
N ASP A 457 -19.63 5.52 -0.18
CA ASP A 457 -18.79 4.41 0.24
C ASP A 457 -17.37 4.91 0.56
N PHE A 458 -16.56 4.06 1.20
CA PHE A 458 -15.15 4.35 1.47
C PHE A 458 -14.23 3.23 1.03
N VAL A 459 -13.11 3.57 0.41
CA VAL A 459 -11.98 2.63 0.23
C VAL A 459 -10.92 3.00 1.25
N VAL A 460 -10.48 2.01 2.04
CA VAL A 460 -9.56 2.20 3.16
C VAL A 460 -8.33 1.30 2.99
N GLY A 461 -7.16 1.93 2.87
CA GLY A 461 -5.84 1.29 2.74
C GLY A 461 -5.33 0.78 4.08
N ASN A 462 -4.82 -0.46 4.12
CA ASN A 462 -4.35 -1.12 5.35
C ASN A 462 -2.95 -1.73 5.15
N LEU A 463 -2.43 -2.48 6.13
CA LEU A 463 -1.15 -3.20 6.12
C LEU A 463 -1.04 -4.25 5.00
N GLY A 464 -2.15 -4.90 4.65
CA GLY A 464 -2.20 -6.03 3.72
C GLY A 464 -1.94 -7.38 4.40
N LEU A 465 -2.11 -8.45 3.61
CA LEU A 465 -2.03 -9.85 4.07
C LEU A 465 -0.64 -10.48 3.91
N ASN A 466 0.26 -9.81 3.20
CA ASN A 466 1.65 -10.19 3.01
C ASN A 466 2.57 -9.58 4.08
N ALA A 467 2.15 -9.69 5.34
CA ALA A 467 2.90 -9.25 6.51
C ALA A 467 3.02 -10.41 7.52
N ARG A 468 4.00 -10.32 8.42
CA ARG A 468 4.18 -11.30 9.50
C ARG A 468 3.00 -11.30 10.48
N LEU A 469 2.42 -10.13 10.73
CA LEU A 469 1.24 -9.99 11.58
C LEU A 469 -0.02 -10.45 10.83
N ARG A 470 -0.90 -11.15 11.54
CA ARG A 470 -2.23 -11.54 11.08
C ARG A 470 -3.24 -11.21 12.16
N ALA A 471 -4.45 -10.87 11.73
CA ALA A 471 -5.55 -10.56 12.61
C ALA A 471 -6.87 -10.96 11.93
N THR A 472 -7.78 -11.49 12.72
CA THR A 472 -9.17 -11.74 12.33
C THR A 472 -10.10 -11.32 13.49
N PRO A 473 -11.42 -11.20 13.29
CA PRO A 473 -12.33 -10.94 14.41
C PRO A 473 -12.27 -12.00 15.53
N ALA A 474 -12.00 -13.26 15.18
CA ALA A 474 -11.88 -14.36 16.14
C ALA A 474 -10.50 -14.40 16.83
N GLU A 475 -9.45 -13.98 16.11
CA GLU A 475 -8.07 -13.98 16.57
C GLU A 475 -7.45 -12.60 16.33
N PRO A 476 -7.83 -11.58 17.12
CA PRO A 476 -7.32 -10.23 16.92
C PRO A 476 -5.84 -10.14 17.30
N ALA A 477 -5.13 -9.23 16.65
CA ALA A 477 -3.85 -8.73 17.19
C ALA A 477 -4.16 -7.71 18.28
N THR A 478 -3.39 -7.69 19.36
CA THR A 478 -3.61 -6.79 20.50
C THR A 478 -2.34 -6.04 20.85
N MET A 479 -2.50 -4.86 21.46
CA MET A 479 -1.43 -4.09 22.05
C MET A 479 -1.83 -3.65 23.46
N HIS A 480 -0.99 -3.96 24.44
CA HIS A 480 -1.15 -3.50 25.82
C HIS A 480 -0.14 -2.39 26.08
N VAL A 481 -0.63 -1.19 26.41
CA VAL A 481 0.19 0.00 26.65
C VAL A 481 0.16 0.33 28.12
N LYS A 482 1.32 0.22 28.79
CA LYS A 482 1.46 0.44 30.24
C LYS A 482 2.93 0.63 30.62
N ASP A 483 3.18 1.39 31.67
CA ASP A 483 4.46 1.39 32.40
C ASP A 483 4.52 0.15 33.30
N PHE A 484 5.13 -0.94 32.81
CA PHE A 484 5.08 -2.24 33.48
C PHE A 484 6.00 -2.33 34.71
N ASP A 485 7.08 -1.57 34.74
CA ASP A 485 8.07 -1.58 35.82
C ASP A 485 8.07 -0.31 36.69
N ARG A 486 7.19 0.65 36.39
CA ARG A 486 6.93 1.91 37.11
C ARG A 486 8.11 2.87 37.04
N ASN A 487 8.78 2.95 35.89
CA ASN A 487 9.92 3.82 35.67
C ASN A 487 9.56 5.18 35.02
N GLY A 488 8.29 5.39 34.66
CA GLY A 488 7.78 6.60 33.99
C GLY A 488 7.68 6.50 32.47
N SER A 489 8.27 5.48 31.86
CA SER A 489 8.15 5.14 30.43
C SER A 489 7.03 4.13 30.23
N VAL A 490 6.39 4.14 29.06
CA VAL A 490 5.35 3.15 28.73
C VAL A 490 5.88 2.15 27.72
N GLU A 491 5.48 0.89 27.87
CA GLU A 491 5.78 -0.17 26.91
C GLU A 491 4.53 -0.61 26.15
N GLN A 492 4.73 -0.96 24.89
CA GLN A 492 3.75 -1.42 23.92
C GLN A 492 3.87 -2.93 23.67
N ILE A 493 3.20 -3.74 24.49
CA ILE A 493 3.24 -5.19 24.34
C ILE A 493 2.27 -5.62 23.24
N ILE A 494 2.79 -5.73 22.02
CA ILE A 494 2.05 -6.25 20.86
C ILE A 494 2.04 -7.77 20.90
N ALA A 495 0.86 -8.36 20.68
CA ALA A 495 0.66 -9.79 20.57
C ALA A 495 -0.19 -10.16 19.34
N TYR A 496 0.06 -11.34 18.79
CA TYR A 496 -0.66 -11.89 17.64
C TYR A 496 -0.92 -13.37 17.84
N HIS A 497 -1.92 -13.90 17.13
CA HIS A 497 -2.26 -15.31 17.23
C HIS A 497 -1.44 -16.17 16.26
N ASN A 498 -0.99 -17.31 16.74
CA ASN A 498 -0.39 -18.37 15.94
C ASN A 498 -0.88 -19.72 16.49
N ASP A 499 -1.43 -20.58 15.63
CA ASP A 499 -2.02 -21.88 16.01
C ASP A 499 -3.01 -21.80 17.21
N GLY A 500 -3.89 -20.78 17.21
CA GLY A 500 -4.93 -20.60 18.24
C GLY A 500 -4.45 -20.00 19.57
N ALA A 501 -3.19 -19.59 19.69
CA ALA A 501 -2.64 -18.99 20.90
C ALA A 501 -1.98 -17.63 20.63
N SER A 502 -2.13 -16.70 21.59
CA SER A 502 -1.59 -15.34 21.49
C SER A 502 -0.16 -15.25 22.02
N TYR A 503 0.78 -14.84 21.17
CA TYR A 503 2.20 -14.72 21.48
C TYR A 503 2.67 -13.28 21.36
N PRO A 504 3.63 -12.86 22.21
CA PRO A 504 4.28 -11.55 22.03
C PRO A 504 5.00 -11.49 20.68
N LEU A 505 4.89 -10.34 20.02
CA LEU A 505 5.64 -10.05 18.79
C LEU A 505 7.13 -9.87 19.07
N ALA A 506 7.45 -9.18 20.17
CA ALA A 506 8.81 -8.88 20.56
C ALA A 506 9.63 -10.16 20.78
N LEU A 507 10.89 -10.15 20.34
CA LEU A 507 11.82 -11.21 20.66
C LEU A 507 12.31 -11.07 22.10
N ARG A 508 12.76 -12.18 22.69
CA ARG A 508 13.22 -12.25 24.09
C ARG A 508 14.16 -11.09 24.47
N ASP A 509 15.16 -10.82 23.64
CA ASP A 509 16.21 -9.87 24.01
C ASP A 509 15.72 -8.42 24.00
N ASP A 510 14.89 -8.06 23.04
CA ASP A 510 14.26 -6.74 23.01
C ASP A 510 13.33 -6.55 24.20
N LEU A 511 12.55 -7.59 24.52
CA LEU A 511 11.65 -7.57 25.66
C LEU A 511 12.39 -7.46 27.00
N VAL A 512 13.48 -8.20 27.18
CA VAL A 512 14.30 -8.13 28.42
C VAL A 512 15.10 -6.82 28.51
N LYS A 513 15.53 -6.24 27.39
CA LYS A 513 16.18 -4.92 27.38
C LYS A 513 15.19 -3.81 27.74
N ALA A 514 13.94 -3.90 27.26
CA ALA A 514 12.89 -2.97 27.63
C ALA A 514 12.43 -3.18 29.08
N LEU A 515 12.32 -4.44 29.54
CA LEU A 515 11.82 -4.82 30.86
C LEU A 515 12.82 -5.75 31.58
N PRO A 516 13.85 -5.20 32.25
CA PRO A 516 14.94 -5.99 32.83
C PRO A 516 14.51 -7.07 33.83
N PHE A 517 13.39 -6.89 34.53
CA PHE A 517 12.88 -7.88 35.49
C PHE A 517 12.54 -9.24 34.83
N LEU A 518 12.25 -9.26 33.52
CA LEU A 518 11.97 -10.49 32.78
C LEU A 518 13.21 -11.35 32.56
N LYS A 519 14.43 -10.81 32.74
CA LYS A 519 15.69 -11.56 32.59
C LYS A 519 15.74 -12.80 33.50
N ALA A 520 15.27 -12.66 34.74
CA ALA A 520 15.25 -13.76 35.71
C ALA A 520 14.21 -14.84 35.35
N ARG A 521 13.07 -14.43 34.76
CA ARG A 521 12.01 -15.36 34.30
C ARG A 521 12.43 -16.12 33.04
N TYR A 522 13.16 -15.45 32.15
CA TYR A 522 13.56 -16.00 30.85
C TYR A 522 15.07 -15.84 30.63
N PRO A 523 15.94 -16.66 31.25
CA PRO A 523 17.39 -16.53 31.10
C PRO A 523 17.94 -16.98 29.74
N GLY A 524 17.16 -17.70 28.93
CA GLY A 524 17.55 -18.11 27.58
C GLY A 524 16.34 -18.35 26.67
N TYR A 525 16.60 -18.44 25.35
CA TYR A 525 15.54 -18.53 24.32
C TYR A 525 14.65 -19.76 24.48
N ALA A 526 15.19 -20.90 24.90
CA ALA A 526 14.41 -22.13 25.08
C ALA A 526 13.25 -21.96 26.09
N ARG A 527 13.42 -21.12 27.11
CA ARG A 527 12.37 -20.83 28.10
C ARG A 527 11.35 -19.81 27.60
N TYR A 528 11.69 -19.01 26.58
CA TYR A 528 10.82 -17.97 26.02
C TYR A 528 10.02 -18.44 24.79
N ALA A 529 10.60 -19.31 23.96
CA ALA A 529 10.13 -19.61 22.60
C ALA A 529 8.67 -20.10 22.45
N ARG A 530 8.01 -20.50 23.54
CA ARG A 530 6.61 -20.99 23.53
C ARG A 530 5.71 -20.27 24.54
N GLN A 531 6.16 -19.14 25.06
CA GLN A 531 5.42 -18.41 26.09
C GLN A 531 4.37 -17.53 25.43
N ARG A 532 3.11 -17.74 25.79
CA ARG A 532 2.02 -16.85 25.39
C ARG A 532 2.17 -15.51 26.07
N VAL A 533 1.48 -14.48 25.57
CA VAL A 533 1.53 -13.14 26.19
C VAL A 533 1.14 -13.19 27.67
N THR A 534 0.18 -14.03 28.03
CA THR A 534 -0.29 -14.24 29.41
C THR A 534 0.61 -15.13 30.28
N ASP A 535 1.52 -15.89 29.65
CA ASP A 535 2.56 -16.63 30.39
C ASP A 535 3.73 -15.70 30.75
N VAL A 536 4.03 -14.74 29.87
CA VAL A 536 5.06 -13.69 30.06
C VAL A 536 4.62 -12.63 31.06
N PHE A 537 3.39 -12.12 30.86
CA PHE A 537 2.76 -11.11 31.70
C PHE A 537 1.51 -11.70 32.33
N ARG A 538 1.52 -11.83 33.65
CA ARG A 538 0.38 -12.37 34.38
C ARG A 538 -0.83 -11.42 34.26
N PRO A 539 -2.07 -11.92 34.44
CA PRO A 539 -3.26 -11.07 34.34
C PRO A 539 -3.25 -9.82 35.23
N ASP A 540 -2.67 -9.90 36.43
CA ASP A 540 -2.47 -8.76 37.33
C ASP A 540 -1.43 -7.75 36.83
N GLU A 541 -0.41 -8.22 36.08
CA GLU A 541 0.57 -7.35 35.43
C GLU A 541 -0.03 -6.62 34.23
N LEU A 542 -0.94 -7.27 33.48
CA LEU A 542 -1.68 -6.66 32.36
C LEU A 542 -2.82 -5.75 32.82
N ALA A 543 -3.35 -5.95 34.03
CA ALA A 543 -4.45 -5.16 34.56
C ALA A 543 -4.11 -3.66 34.56
N GLY A 544 -5.06 -2.85 34.07
CA GLY A 544 -4.91 -1.39 33.96
C GLY A 544 -4.10 -0.90 32.75
N ALA A 545 -3.62 -1.79 31.88
CA ALA A 545 -3.07 -1.38 30.59
C ALA A 545 -4.18 -0.85 29.67
N ALA A 546 -3.87 0.18 28.87
CA ALA A 546 -4.71 0.52 27.74
C ALA A 546 -4.58 -0.60 26.69
N VAL A 547 -5.70 -1.15 26.24
CA VAL A 547 -5.72 -2.25 25.27
C VAL A 547 -6.25 -1.75 23.95
N LYS A 548 -5.50 -2.00 22.88
CA LYS A 548 -5.94 -1.79 21.51
C LYS A 548 -6.01 -3.11 20.75
N SER A 549 -6.94 -3.21 19.81
CA SER A 549 -7.20 -4.44 19.07
C SER A 549 -7.35 -4.18 17.58
N VAL A 550 -6.73 -5.04 16.79
CA VAL A 550 -6.86 -5.09 15.33
C VAL A 550 -7.53 -6.41 14.96
N HIS A 551 -8.54 -6.32 14.11
CA HIS A 551 -9.38 -7.44 13.68
C HIS A 551 -9.23 -7.74 12.19
N THR A 552 -8.62 -6.84 11.41
CA THR A 552 -8.28 -7.08 10.01
C THR A 552 -7.07 -6.25 9.59
N PHE A 553 -6.28 -6.81 8.67
CA PHE A 553 -5.23 -6.09 7.94
C PHE A 553 -5.56 -5.92 6.46
N GLU A 554 -6.78 -6.28 6.04
CA GLU A 554 -7.20 -6.20 4.64
C GLU A 554 -7.50 -4.77 4.22
N THR A 555 -6.91 -4.32 3.11
CA THR A 555 -7.37 -3.15 2.38
C THR A 555 -8.78 -3.43 1.86
N SER A 556 -9.74 -2.56 2.15
CA SER A 556 -11.16 -2.88 2.05
C SER A 556 -12.00 -1.73 1.50
N LEU A 557 -13.12 -2.08 0.86
CA LEU A 557 -14.27 -1.20 0.63
C LEU A 557 -15.19 -1.29 1.85
N ALA A 558 -15.43 -0.18 2.55
CA ALA A 558 -16.54 -0.02 3.48
C ALA A 558 -17.77 0.42 2.69
N ARG A 559 -18.60 -0.56 2.33
CA ARG A 559 -19.86 -0.36 1.59
C ARG A 559 -20.92 0.20 2.51
N ASN A 560 -21.60 1.26 2.10
CA ASN A 560 -22.74 1.83 2.80
C ASN A 560 -24.03 1.07 2.45
N ASN A 561 -24.66 0.46 3.45
CA ASN A 561 -25.84 -0.37 3.25
C ASN A 561 -27.15 0.44 3.10
N GLY A 562 -27.11 1.76 3.36
CA GLY A 562 -28.27 2.65 3.26
C GLY A 562 -29.19 2.67 4.47
N ASP A 563 -28.92 1.86 5.50
CA ASP A 563 -29.64 1.83 6.78
C ASP A 563 -28.81 2.41 7.95
N GLY A 564 -27.71 3.10 7.62
CA GLY A 564 -26.73 3.60 8.58
C GLY A 564 -25.70 2.57 9.05
N SER A 565 -25.75 1.34 8.52
CA SER A 565 -24.70 0.33 8.70
C SER A 565 -23.74 0.27 7.51
N PHE A 566 -22.57 -0.31 7.74
CA PHE A 566 -21.58 -0.57 6.71
C PHE A 566 -21.19 -2.04 6.65
N THR A 567 -20.68 -2.48 5.51
CA THR A 567 -20.07 -3.81 5.36
C THR A 567 -18.67 -3.68 4.78
N LEU A 568 -17.70 -4.27 5.48
CA LEU A 568 -16.32 -4.35 4.98
C LEU A 568 -16.20 -5.47 3.96
N VAL A 569 -15.81 -5.09 2.75
CA VAL A 569 -15.57 -5.96 1.60
C VAL A 569 -14.09 -5.89 1.24
N PRO A 570 -13.31 -6.99 1.40
CA PRO A 570 -11.90 -6.98 1.05
C PRO A 570 -11.68 -6.71 -0.45
N LEU A 571 -10.71 -5.84 -0.78
CA LEU A 571 -10.26 -5.66 -2.16
C LEU A 571 -9.50 -6.91 -2.67
N PRO A 572 -9.34 -7.08 -4.01
CA PRO A 572 -8.59 -8.19 -4.60
C PRO A 572 -7.21 -8.41 -3.98
N ARG A 573 -6.68 -9.64 -4.07
CA ARG A 573 -5.42 -10.04 -3.39
C ARG A 573 -4.21 -9.23 -3.79
N GLU A 574 -4.20 -8.69 -4.99
CA GLU A 574 -3.19 -7.77 -5.51
C GLU A 574 -3.10 -6.50 -4.65
N ALA A 575 -4.21 -6.04 -4.05
CA ALA A 575 -4.25 -4.91 -3.12
C ALA A 575 -3.79 -5.27 -1.70
N GLN A 576 -3.46 -6.55 -1.44
CA GLN A 576 -3.07 -7.07 -0.12
C GLN A 576 -1.58 -7.43 -0.02
N VAL A 577 -0.80 -7.20 -1.09
CA VAL A 577 0.59 -7.66 -1.17
C VAL A 577 1.59 -6.74 -0.44
N ALA A 578 1.18 -5.51 -0.12
CA ALA A 578 1.97 -4.54 0.63
C ALA A 578 1.03 -3.52 1.31
N PRO A 579 1.54 -2.73 2.28
CA PRO A 579 0.80 -1.63 2.87
C PRO A 579 0.39 -0.62 1.81
N VAL A 580 -0.86 -0.15 1.86
CA VAL A 580 -1.40 0.88 0.96
C VAL A 580 -1.37 2.22 1.66
N HIS A 581 -0.46 3.10 1.25
CA HIS A 581 -0.25 4.45 1.82
C HIS A 581 -0.69 5.58 0.88
N ALA A 582 -1.19 5.25 -0.31
CA ALA A 582 -1.62 6.24 -1.30
C ALA A 582 -2.76 5.64 -2.13
N ILE A 583 -3.88 6.37 -2.23
CA ILE A 583 -5.07 5.97 -3.00
C ILE A 583 -5.57 7.18 -3.79
N LEU A 584 -5.74 7.03 -5.10
CA LEU A 584 -6.45 8.01 -5.93
C LEU A 584 -7.67 7.34 -6.56
N ALA A 585 -8.86 7.87 -6.26
CA ALA A 585 -10.10 7.51 -6.94
C ALA A 585 -10.28 8.42 -8.17
N THR A 586 -10.29 7.85 -9.37
CA THR A 586 -10.38 8.60 -10.62
C THR A 586 -10.82 7.70 -11.76
N ASP A 587 -11.45 8.26 -12.79
CA ASP A 587 -11.68 7.54 -14.06
C ASP A 587 -10.34 7.47 -14.82
N ALA A 588 -9.59 6.38 -14.66
CA ALA A 588 -8.23 6.25 -15.17
C ALA A 588 -8.23 5.80 -16.64
N ASP A 589 -9.20 4.98 -17.06
CA ASP A 589 -9.29 4.47 -18.43
C ASP A 589 -10.29 5.20 -19.34
N GLY A 590 -11.12 6.08 -18.79
CA GLY A 590 -12.05 6.92 -19.53
C GLY A 590 -13.41 6.28 -19.80
N ASP A 591 -13.75 5.19 -19.11
CA ASP A 591 -15.03 4.48 -19.27
C ASP A 591 -16.19 5.16 -18.51
N GLY A 592 -15.90 6.13 -17.65
CA GLY A 592 -16.87 6.87 -16.84
C GLY A 592 -17.19 6.24 -15.50
N HIS A 593 -16.51 5.16 -15.12
CA HIS A 593 -16.54 4.56 -13.79
C HIS A 593 -15.34 5.02 -12.95
N THR A 594 -15.49 4.98 -11.64
CA THR A 594 -14.39 5.36 -10.73
C THR A 594 -13.44 4.19 -10.55
N ASP A 595 -12.23 4.32 -11.06
CA ASP A 595 -11.12 3.40 -10.81
C ASP A 595 -10.33 3.78 -9.56
N LEU A 596 -9.43 2.89 -9.13
CA LEU A 596 -8.49 3.16 -8.04
C LEU A 596 -7.04 2.97 -8.48
N LEU A 597 -6.21 3.95 -8.21
CA LEU A 597 -4.74 3.81 -8.23
C LEU A 597 -4.25 3.65 -6.80
N LEU A 598 -3.62 2.50 -6.50
CA LEU A 598 -3.07 2.17 -5.18
C LEU A 598 -1.54 2.14 -5.24
N ALA A 599 -0.90 2.78 -4.27
CA ALA A 599 0.54 2.69 -4.05
C ALA A 599 0.86 2.65 -2.55
N GLY A 600 2.08 2.25 -2.21
CA GLY A 600 2.50 2.20 -0.81
C GLY A 600 3.88 1.58 -0.67
N ASN A 601 3.98 0.47 0.07
CA ASN A 601 5.20 -0.11 0.63
C ASN A 601 5.73 0.61 1.87
N PHE A 602 6.39 -0.16 2.73
CA PHE A 602 7.03 0.35 3.93
C PHE A 602 8.27 -0.49 4.31
N ASP A 603 9.40 0.16 4.48
CA ASP A 603 10.69 -0.48 4.73
C ASP A 603 11.23 -0.28 6.15
N GLY A 604 10.72 0.71 6.90
CA GLY A 604 11.16 1.08 8.24
C GLY A 604 10.74 0.10 9.34
N VAL A 605 10.96 -1.20 9.14
CA VAL A 605 10.57 -2.27 10.07
C VAL A 605 11.79 -3.00 10.58
N LYS A 606 11.65 -3.63 11.75
CA LYS A 606 12.70 -4.49 12.27
C LYS A 606 12.95 -5.71 11.36
N PRO A 607 14.19 -6.24 11.29
CA PRO A 607 14.53 -7.36 10.42
C PRO A 607 13.61 -8.58 10.55
N GLU A 608 13.13 -8.87 11.77
CA GLU A 608 12.25 -9.99 12.04
C GLU A 608 10.83 -9.85 11.43
N LEU A 609 10.35 -8.64 11.15
CA LEU A 609 9.07 -8.43 10.47
C LEU A 609 9.17 -8.62 8.95
N GLY A 610 10.37 -8.40 8.40
CA GLY A 610 10.63 -8.42 6.97
C GLY A 610 10.10 -7.17 6.26
N ARG A 611 10.88 -6.65 5.31
CA ARG A 611 10.50 -5.46 4.52
C ARG A 611 9.18 -5.67 3.80
N MET A 612 8.33 -4.65 3.79
CA MET A 612 6.99 -4.69 3.20
C MET A 612 6.99 -3.95 1.85
N SER A 613 7.84 -4.41 0.91
CA SER A 613 8.13 -3.73 -0.36
C SER A 613 7.79 -4.52 -1.63
N ALA A 614 6.76 -5.37 -1.54
CA ALA A 614 6.31 -6.18 -2.67
C ALA A 614 5.42 -5.42 -3.67
N GLY A 615 4.87 -4.26 -3.29
CA GLY A 615 3.99 -3.43 -4.12
C GLY A 615 4.75 -2.76 -5.28
N ARG A 616 4.10 -2.68 -6.43
CA ARG A 616 4.64 -2.08 -7.67
C ARG A 616 3.72 -1.01 -8.28
N GLY A 617 2.77 -0.49 -7.50
CA GLY A 617 1.60 0.24 -8.01
C GLY A 617 0.53 -0.73 -8.53
N LEU A 618 -0.74 -0.38 -8.35
CA LEU A 618 -1.88 -1.18 -8.79
C LEU A 618 -2.98 -0.26 -9.30
N LEU A 619 -3.47 -0.53 -10.51
CA LEU A 619 -4.73 0.01 -11.00
C LEU A 619 -5.82 -1.04 -10.79
N LEU A 620 -6.91 -0.65 -10.16
CA LEU A 620 -8.14 -1.44 -10.06
C LEU A 620 -9.21 -0.77 -10.92
N ARG A 621 -9.68 -1.46 -11.95
CA ARG A 621 -10.79 -1.00 -12.79
C ARG A 621 -12.10 -1.08 -12.00
N GLY A 622 -12.85 0.01 -11.98
CA GLY A 622 -14.17 0.11 -11.37
C GLY A 622 -15.26 -0.49 -12.26
N ASP A 623 -16.16 -1.26 -11.66
CA ASP A 623 -17.35 -1.80 -12.31
C ASP A 623 -18.47 -1.94 -11.26
N PRO A 624 -19.24 -0.87 -11.02
CA PRO A 624 -20.32 -0.85 -10.03
C PRO A 624 -21.39 -1.94 -10.25
N SER A 625 -21.55 -2.42 -11.51
CA SER A 625 -22.51 -3.48 -11.84
C SER A 625 -22.20 -4.82 -11.17
N ARG A 626 -20.98 -4.98 -10.63
CA ARG A 626 -20.55 -6.15 -9.85
C ARG A 626 -20.92 -6.07 -8.37
N CYS A 627 -21.71 -5.09 -7.97
CA CYS A 627 -22.35 -5.06 -6.66
C CYS A 627 -23.82 -5.40 -6.79
N GLY A 628 -24.21 -6.54 -6.20
CA GLY A 628 -25.60 -6.98 -6.18
C GLY A 628 -26.48 -6.01 -5.40
N SER A 629 -27.74 -5.88 -5.83
CA SER A 629 -28.67 -4.88 -5.27
C SER A 629 -29.00 -5.12 -3.80
N GLN A 630 -29.07 -6.36 -3.30
CA GLN A 630 -29.43 -6.64 -1.90
C GLN A 630 -28.75 -7.87 -1.24
N ASP A 631 -28.39 -8.95 -1.96
CA ASP A 631 -27.79 -10.17 -1.35
C ASP A 631 -26.61 -10.80 -2.15
N GLY A 632 -26.25 -10.20 -3.28
CA GLY A 632 -25.08 -10.63 -4.06
C GLY A 632 -23.81 -10.00 -3.50
N GLY A 633 -22.75 -10.78 -3.34
CA GLY A 633 -21.43 -10.25 -2.98
C GLY A 633 -21.05 -9.04 -3.85
N CYS A 634 -20.43 -8.04 -3.25
CA CYS A 634 -20.00 -6.83 -3.95
C CYS A 634 -18.52 -6.95 -4.28
N ALA A 635 -18.15 -6.85 -5.55
CA ALA A 635 -16.76 -6.88 -6.01
C ALA A 635 -16.55 -5.87 -7.14
N PRO A 636 -16.66 -4.56 -6.86
CA PRO A 636 -16.69 -3.52 -7.89
C PRO A 636 -15.31 -3.25 -8.50
N PHE A 637 -14.27 -3.98 -8.09
CA PHE A 637 -12.90 -3.70 -8.51
C PHE A 637 -12.23 -4.93 -9.10
N THR A 638 -11.64 -4.78 -10.29
CA THR A 638 -10.84 -5.82 -10.95
C THR A 638 -9.41 -5.33 -11.16
N PRO A 639 -8.38 -6.10 -10.77
CA PRO A 639 -7.00 -5.67 -10.96
C PRO A 639 -6.63 -5.61 -12.45
N VAL A 640 -5.97 -4.52 -12.84
CA VAL A 640 -5.42 -4.32 -14.18
C VAL A 640 -3.93 -4.63 -14.17
N HIS A 641 -3.47 -5.46 -15.12
CA HIS A 641 -2.06 -5.83 -15.20
C HIS A 641 -1.18 -4.61 -15.48
N ALA A 642 0.02 -4.57 -14.87
CA ALA A 642 0.95 -3.44 -14.99
C ALA A 642 1.39 -3.10 -16.43
N ALA A 643 1.30 -4.06 -17.37
CA ALA A 643 1.56 -3.80 -18.78
C ALA A 643 0.41 -3.06 -19.48
N GLU A 644 -0.83 -3.29 -19.06
CA GLU A 644 -2.03 -2.60 -19.55
C GLU A 644 -2.23 -1.27 -18.82
N SER A 645 -2.02 -1.22 -17.50
CA SER A 645 -2.20 0.02 -16.75
C SER A 645 -1.14 1.07 -17.07
N GLY A 646 0.12 0.65 -17.27
CA GLY A 646 1.28 1.55 -17.33
C GLY A 646 1.64 2.21 -15.99
N PHE A 647 0.85 1.99 -14.94
CA PHE A 647 1.07 2.52 -13.60
C PHE A 647 2.06 1.64 -12.84
N ARG A 648 3.30 2.10 -12.72
CA ARG A 648 4.39 1.39 -12.03
C ARG A 648 5.03 2.29 -10.99
N VAL A 649 4.79 1.98 -9.72
CA VAL A 649 5.29 2.73 -8.57
C VAL A 649 6.08 1.79 -7.66
N PRO A 650 7.39 1.62 -7.89
CA PRO A 650 8.26 0.92 -6.95
C PRO A 650 8.61 1.79 -5.73
N GLY A 651 9.14 1.15 -4.68
CA GLY A 651 9.58 1.86 -3.47
C GLY A 651 8.42 2.41 -2.63
N GLN A 652 8.73 3.30 -1.67
CA GLN A 652 7.77 3.77 -0.68
C GLN A 652 6.98 4.99 -1.17
N ALA A 653 5.74 4.78 -1.62
CA ALA A 653 4.81 5.88 -1.90
C ALA A 653 4.08 6.32 -0.62
N ARG A 654 3.80 7.62 -0.51
CA ARG A 654 3.16 8.24 0.67
C ARG A 654 1.95 9.10 0.35
N ASP A 655 1.85 9.59 -0.88
CA ASP A 655 0.70 10.33 -1.36
C ASP A 655 0.55 10.17 -2.88
N ILE A 656 -0.66 10.38 -3.39
CA ILE A 656 -1.00 10.37 -4.81
C ILE A 656 -2.06 11.42 -5.08
N GLN A 657 -1.80 12.29 -6.04
CA GLN A 657 -2.68 13.41 -6.36
C GLN A 657 -2.92 13.52 -7.87
N ARG A 658 -4.12 13.94 -8.24
CA ARG A 658 -4.43 14.35 -9.61
C ARG A 658 -4.00 15.81 -9.78
N VAL A 659 -3.35 16.12 -10.89
CA VAL A 659 -2.81 17.46 -11.19
C VAL A 659 -3.22 17.83 -12.62
N ARG A 660 -4.00 18.91 -12.79
CA ARG A 660 -4.31 19.42 -14.14
C ARG A 660 -3.06 20.08 -14.72
N GLY A 661 -2.73 19.79 -15.97
CA GLY A 661 -1.52 20.35 -16.57
C GLY A 661 -1.55 20.49 -18.08
N ALA A 662 -0.49 21.10 -18.61
CA ALA A 662 -0.26 21.25 -20.05
C ALA A 662 -0.12 19.89 -20.77
N LEU A 663 0.15 18.82 -20.02
CA LEU A 663 0.24 17.44 -20.50
C LEU A 663 -1.08 16.66 -20.38
N GLY A 664 -2.17 17.31 -19.95
CA GLY A 664 -3.44 16.69 -19.61
C GLY A 664 -3.61 16.49 -18.11
N ASP A 665 -4.52 15.60 -17.72
CA ASP A 665 -4.76 15.22 -16.32
C ASP A 665 -3.65 14.29 -15.83
N LEU A 666 -2.69 14.86 -15.11
CA LEU A 666 -1.56 14.14 -14.56
C LEU A 666 -1.93 13.44 -13.25
N VAL A 667 -1.17 12.40 -12.94
CA VAL A 667 -1.12 11.75 -11.62
C VAL A 667 0.30 11.90 -11.08
N VAL A 668 0.45 12.52 -9.92
CA VAL A 668 1.73 12.70 -9.24
C VAL A 668 1.76 11.82 -7.99
N VAL A 669 2.82 11.01 -7.84
CA VAL A 669 3.00 10.12 -6.70
C VAL A 669 4.21 10.57 -5.88
N GLY A 670 3.98 10.96 -4.63
CA GLY A 670 5.01 11.33 -3.67
C GLY A 670 5.69 10.10 -3.11
N ARG A 671 7.03 10.09 -3.10
CA ARG A 671 7.83 8.93 -2.70
C ARG A 671 8.88 9.29 -1.66
N ASN A 672 8.91 8.52 -0.58
CA ASN A 672 9.89 8.65 0.48
C ASN A 672 11.27 8.20 -0.01
N ASN A 673 12.32 8.98 0.28
CA ASN A 673 13.71 8.72 -0.12
C ASN A 673 13.93 8.58 -1.64
N ASP A 674 13.06 9.18 -2.47
CA ASP A 674 13.17 9.13 -3.92
C ASP A 674 12.51 10.36 -4.58
N ARG A 675 12.59 10.43 -5.91
CA ARG A 675 11.88 11.39 -6.74
C ARG A 675 10.40 11.03 -6.85
N PRO A 676 9.50 12.02 -6.94
CA PRO A 676 8.11 11.76 -7.30
C PRO A 676 8.02 11.18 -8.72
N LEU A 677 6.96 10.40 -8.96
CA LEU A 677 6.63 9.89 -10.30
C LEU A 677 5.45 10.67 -10.86
N VAL A 678 5.46 10.92 -12.17
CA VAL A 678 4.40 11.65 -12.86
C VAL A 678 3.89 10.80 -14.02
N PHE A 679 2.58 10.56 -14.05
CA PHE A 679 1.91 9.83 -15.11
C PHE A 679 0.92 10.74 -15.83
N ALA A 680 0.82 10.60 -17.15
CA ALA A 680 -0.19 11.26 -17.98
C ALA A 680 -1.16 10.22 -18.57
N PRO A 681 -2.31 10.63 -19.10
CA PRO A 681 -3.19 9.73 -19.85
C PRO A 681 -2.43 9.14 -21.04
N GLY A 682 -2.52 7.83 -21.21
CA GLY A 682 -1.83 7.12 -22.29
C GLY A 682 -2.36 7.49 -23.68
N PRO A 683 -1.55 7.25 -24.73
CA PRO A 683 -1.89 7.64 -26.11
C PRO A 683 -3.18 6.99 -26.64
N GLY A 684 -3.55 5.79 -26.14
CA GLY A 684 -4.81 5.12 -26.47
C GLY A 684 -6.06 5.87 -25.98
N ARG A 685 -5.95 6.64 -24.88
CA ARG A 685 -7.05 7.43 -24.30
C ARG A 685 -7.19 8.79 -24.98
N ALA A 686 -6.08 9.40 -25.39
CA ALA A 686 -6.07 10.70 -26.08
C ALA A 686 -6.87 10.69 -27.41
N ALA A 687 -6.90 9.57 -28.13
CA ALA A 687 -7.66 9.42 -29.37
C ALA A 687 -9.19 9.39 -29.15
N ALA A 688 -9.67 8.84 -28.04
CA ALA A 688 -11.09 8.78 -27.70
C ALA A 688 -11.65 10.14 -27.27
N HIS A 689 -10.82 10.99 -26.65
CA HIS A 689 -11.23 12.31 -26.18
C HIS A 689 -11.43 13.33 -27.32
N VAL A 690 -10.71 13.17 -28.44
CA VAL A 690 -10.87 14.00 -29.66
C VAL A 690 -12.19 13.70 -30.38
N ALA A 691 -12.71 12.48 -30.27
CA ALA A 691 -13.97 12.08 -30.90
C ALA A 691 -15.24 12.58 -30.15
N ARG A 692 -15.10 13.09 -28.93
CA ARG A 692 -16.23 13.53 -28.07
C ARG A 692 -16.37 15.06 -27.91
N ARG A 693 -15.65 15.89 -28.68
CA ARG A 693 -15.96 17.33 -28.71
C ARG A 693 -17.32 17.57 -29.37
N PRO A 694 -18.26 18.32 -28.77
CA PRO A 694 -19.50 18.68 -29.44
C PRO A 694 -19.15 19.56 -30.64
N GLY A 695 -19.51 19.10 -31.84
CA GLY A 695 -19.40 19.91 -33.04
C GLY A 695 -20.19 21.20 -32.85
N THR A 696 -19.52 22.33 -33.08
CA THR A 696 -20.12 23.66 -33.19
C THR A 696 -21.28 23.62 -34.18
N ARG A 697 -22.52 23.50 -33.67
CA ARG A 697 -23.72 23.79 -34.46
C ARG A 697 -23.82 25.30 -34.57
N ALA A 698 -23.34 25.82 -35.69
CA ALA A 698 -23.60 27.18 -36.11
C ALA A 698 -25.11 27.42 -36.14
N ALA A 699 -25.54 28.47 -35.45
CA ALA A 699 -26.88 29.02 -35.54
C ALA A 699 -27.20 29.37 -36.99
N ARG A 700 -28.33 28.86 -37.49
CA ARG A 700 -29.02 29.43 -38.65
C ARG A 700 -30.40 29.90 -38.19
N ASP A 701 -30.51 31.22 -38.23
CA ASP A 701 -31.68 32.09 -38.27
C ASP A 701 -33.05 31.49 -38.60
N SER A 702 -33.99 31.85 -37.71
CA SER A 702 -35.25 32.58 -37.93
C SER A 702 -36.27 32.16 -39.00
N ALA A 703 -37.53 32.26 -38.55
CA ALA A 703 -38.77 32.52 -39.29
C ALA A 703 -39.53 31.31 -39.90
N ARG A 704 -40.64 30.94 -39.26
CA ARG A 704 -42.01 31.23 -39.75
C ARG A 704 -43.09 30.67 -38.81
N THR A 705 -43.93 31.59 -38.35
CA THR A 705 -45.37 31.47 -38.04
C THR A 705 -46.08 30.18 -38.46
N ASN A 706 -46.68 29.45 -37.51
CA ASN A 706 -48.12 29.49 -37.21
C ASN A 706 -48.41 28.73 -35.91
#